data_AF-A0A2V9J7J8-F1
#
_entry.id   AF-A0A2V9J7J8-F1
#
_cell.length_a   1.000
_cell.length_b   1.000
_cell.length_c   1.000
_cell.angle_alpha   90.00
_cell.angle_beta   90.00
_cell.angle_gamma   90.00
#
_symmetry.space_group_name_H-M   'P 1'
#
loop_
_entity.id
_entity.type
_entity.pdbx_description
1 polymer ?
#
loop_
_entity_poly.entity_id
_entity_poly.type
_entity_poly.pdbx_seq_one_letter_code
_entity_poly.pdbx_strand_id
1 'polypeptide(L)'
;ILRKRPSYHSAVESLAQEFKHVYPDASVNYAEFCEIYPLHPVTLELLEEVRDRFSQARGIIDFTLTQLLGNEARGIAPFLDQPWGHLLTPDTIVDHFADLFEVQREFLPIAQKLLPYFRSQIPVLFQNHAQQDLAWRLLKLMILVHLSPRREALDADEAAEWLLFKVSSIDPERNRDIIRKVLDTLARQGSYLKQQGAGFRLDLEDDSKEHLDQLLSKTVAEVKGRGGSMFESLIPSLEQADFNPFSLPRDRWHTRKVRWHFHDWELQVYFGGGTPPEQKGPAQLALQIGMPWGPLAAGACTRILPNPIEPNPDILELAALHHLKDRPLPARVLSRIQERIASRSPWFSSIIRTAYIEATVADPTGAKAQPPLHSLSSLHGGHSGWLNTYSEWLLRQTYPLFERFAPGFEPLPKEAYRQFMKFVSEHDLGAQDAPDFVKLIREAYLVPMGLMQRKGSEYVMSPKLDNNELVRLLSPILDHHPSPTRVYEHLSAPVYGLVPDQIQLLLLVLLIQGELDIVKGEHSYREIYDTLSSPLQYDRILPGHALSLNQLRNLQILCEGFRIPVPRQWSVLAQKRAVEQLRKYGRGQRDQMSGFVTKLKDYGEAGDVLSQVETLISKWLALEKGDHELQGFQHFELAIGSARRFVGEANDMASLPQRFERLLRETQRLRHLFSDPAIARSVNPDIVTRLEAMQPVPPLSQPEALQAWLDGALALYQSHQQWYRQRHEQWQSDASRHPIWSYRTPGIARSRHVMVDGLAREVETLIAQAKTQRCPGLASLEFQPICRCGFDGADSPLSETLRRFETACQRLETEIGLFFQQDRVKSKVREWVNQGLEVTTPALSYLEGKSDYPEVENLSLFDQHLSGLELVKPVRAEALLEFLGERVWEKPDLMRALEQFFDRAGSRITVRRAGSPSSENQPLKRDLLAWCYEQALGQGHPLPPAFSRAEQAVGAELIDPRWIGEASLRKLEDMQLGEEAVQRVLDMILNGLVRAPENTRDSRAVAAARELLNPQPPGEVDQLAAKIECVYAEHERFMK
;
A
#
# COMPACT_ATOMS: atom_id res chain seq x y z
N ILE A 1 77.06 -35.50 45.94
CA ILE A 1 77.69 -36.00 47.19
C ILE A 1 78.65 -37.19 46.95
N LEU A 2 78.93 -37.62 45.70
CA LEU A 2 80.03 -38.56 45.41
C LEU A 2 81.00 -37.96 44.39
N ARG A 3 82.31 -37.89 44.71
CA ARG A 3 83.36 -37.53 43.75
C ARG A 3 83.86 -38.81 43.08
N LYS A 4 83.44 -39.04 41.83
CA LYS A 4 83.85 -40.20 41.03
C LYS A 4 85.29 -40.01 40.51
N ARG A 5 86.12 -41.04 40.58
CA ARG A 5 87.46 -41.05 39.94
C ARG A 5 87.30 -41.18 38.41
N PRO A 6 88.25 -40.71 37.59
CA PRO A 6 88.15 -40.81 36.12
C PRO A 6 87.94 -42.24 35.60
N SER A 7 88.49 -43.25 36.27
CA SER A 7 88.35 -44.67 35.95
C SER A 7 87.09 -45.33 36.54
N TYR A 8 86.22 -44.56 37.22
CA TYR A 8 85.07 -45.09 37.93
C TYR A 8 84.10 -45.77 36.96
N HIS A 9 83.74 -45.10 35.87
CA HIS A 9 82.73 -45.60 34.94
C HIS A 9 83.17 -46.92 34.29
N SER A 10 84.39 -46.97 33.74
CA SER A 10 84.96 -48.19 33.15
C SER A 10 85.09 -49.34 34.16
N ALA A 11 85.39 -49.04 35.43
CA ALA A 11 85.48 -50.05 36.48
C ALA A 11 84.09 -50.60 36.87
N VAL A 12 83.07 -49.74 36.94
CA VAL A 12 81.68 -50.18 37.21
C VAL A 12 81.13 -50.97 36.02
N GLU A 13 81.39 -50.56 34.77
CA GLU A 13 81.00 -51.32 33.58
C GLU A 13 81.62 -52.71 33.54
N SER A 14 82.90 -52.81 33.90
CA SER A 14 83.59 -54.10 34.00
C SER A 14 82.96 -54.99 35.08
N LEU A 15 82.64 -54.42 36.24
CA LEU A 15 81.94 -55.12 37.33
C LEU A 15 80.53 -55.58 36.91
N ALA A 16 79.80 -54.73 36.18
CA ALA A 16 78.49 -55.06 35.65
C ALA A 16 78.57 -56.22 34.63
N GLN A 17 79.59 -56.23 33.76
CA GLN A 17 79.83 -57.35 32.84
C GLN A 17 80.13 -58.65 33.58
N GLU A 18 80.90 -58.61 34.67
CA GLU A 18 81.16 -59.78 35.50
C GLU A 18 79.87 -60.34 36.12
N PHE A 19 79.00 -59.49 36.65
CA PHE A 19 77.73 -59.94 37.22
C PHE A 19 76.76 -60.44 36.14
N LYS A 20 76.72 -59.77 34.98
CA LYS A 20 75.91 -60.20 33.83
C LYS A 20 76.29 -61.60 33.32
N HIS A 21 77.56 -61.99 33.45
CA HIS A 21 77.98 -63.34 33.10
C HIS A 21 77.44 -64.42 34.05
N VAL A 22 77.22 -64.06 35.32
CA VAL A 22 76.65 -64.96 36.33
C VAL A 22 75.12 -64.94 36.28
N TYR A 23 74.52 -63.79 36.03
CA TYR A 23 73.07 -63.58 36.02
C TYR A 23 72.63 -62.90 34.69
N PRO A 24 72.58 -63.64 33.57
CA PRO A 24 72.33 -63.08 32.24
C PRO A 24 70.86 -62.74 31.95
N ASP A 25 69.92 -63.53 32.48
CA ASP A 25 68.46 -63.39 32.28
C ASP A 25 67.75 -62.71 33.46
N ALA A 26 68.51 -62.11 34.36
CA ALA A 26 68.00 -61.59 35.62
C ALA A 26 67.13 -60.35 35.47
N SER A 27 66.23 -60.17 36.43
CA SER A 27 65.43 -58.95 36.67
C SER A 27 66.26 -57.66 36.87
N VAL A 28 67.59 -57.75 36.84
CA VAL A 28 68.53 -56.66 37.14
C VAL A 28 68.84 -55.81 35.90
N ASN A 29 68.44 -54.55 35.95
CA ASN A 29 68.80 -53.56 34.93
C ASN A 29 70.28 -53.13 35.07
N TYR A 30 71.18 -53.81 34.36
CA TYR A 30 72.62 -53.51 34.41
C TYR A 30 73.00 -52.11 33.89
N ALA A 31 72.18 -51.50 33.02
CA ALA A 31 72.41 -50.13 32.57
C ALA A 31 72.18 -49.15 33.74
N GLU A 32 71.07 -49.32 34.45
CA GLU A 32 70.75 -48.55 35.66
C GLU A 32 71.77 -48.80 36.78
N PHE A 33 72.19 -50.05 36.98
CA PHE A 33 73.26 -50.40 37.94
C PHE A 33 74.53 -49.57 37.72
N CYS A 34 74.97 -49.38 36.47
CA CYS A 34 76.15 -48.58 36.16
C CYS A 34 76.02 -47.11 36.57
N GLU A 35 74.79 -46.58 36.58
CA GLU A 35 74.51 -45.19 36.97
C GLU A 35 74.49 -45.02 38.49
N ILE A 36 73.88 -45.99 39.19
CA ILE A 36 73.56 -45.90 40.63
C ILE A 36 74.51 -46.66 41.56
N TYR A 37 75.54 -47.36 41.04
CA TYR A 37 76.56 -48.00 41.87
C TYR A 37 77.05 -47.05 42.97
N PRO A 38 77.11 -47.48 44.26
CA PRO A 38 77.07 -48.87 44.73
C PRO A 38 75.70 -49.45 45.08
N LEU A 39 74.58 -48.81 44.67
CA LEU A 39 73.24 -49.36 44.91
C LEU A 39 72.89 -50.44 43.89
N HIS A 40 72.19 -51.48 44.36
CA HIS A 40 71.52 -52.42 43.47
C HIS A 40 70.19 -51.81 42.99
N PRO A 41 69.81 -51.88 41.70
CA PRO A 41 68.56 -51.30 41.17
C PRO A 41 67.30 -51.71 41.96
N VAL A 42 67.19 -53.01 42.26
CA VAL A 42 66.05 -53.54 43.04
C VAL A 42 65.98 -52.96 44.47
N THR A 43 67.10 -52.46 45.04
CA THR A 43 67.07 -51.79 46.35
C THR A 43 66.23 -50.52 46.30
N LEU A 44 66.30 -49.74 45.21
CA LEU A 44 65.50 -48.53 45.05
C LEU A 44 64.03 -48.88 44.83
N GLU A 45 63.76 -49.87 43.98
CA GLU A 45 62.40 -50.36 43.70
C GLU A 45 61.71 -50.83 44.99
N LEU A 46 62.36 -51.71 45.74
CA LEU A 46 61.80 -52.22 46.99
C LEU A 46 61.68 -51.12 48.03
N LEU A 47 62.66 -50.22 48.15
CA LEU A 47 62.58 -49.10 49.09
C LEU A 47 61.38 -48.21 48.78
N GLU A 48 61.11 -47.90 47.51
CA GLU A 48 59.93 -47.13 47.12
C GLU A 48 58.64 -47.89 47.41
N GLU A 49 58.61 -49.20 47.15
CA GLU A 49 57.48 -50.08 47.41
C GLU A 49 57.10 -50.14 48.90
N VAL A 50 58.09 -50.19 49.80
CA VAL A 50 57.87 -50.29 51.26
C VAL A 50 57.94 -48.94 51.99
N ARG A 51 58.34 -47.84 51.33
CA ARG A 51 58.58 -46.52 51.96
C ARG A 51 57.43 -46.06 52.82
N ASP A 52 56.22 -46.10 52.27
CA ASP A 52 55.02 -45.57 52.92
C ASP A 52 54.58 -46.44 54.11
N ARG A 53 55.12 -47.67 54.23
CA ARG A 53 54.91 -48.54 55.39
C ARG A 53 55.85 -48.19 56.55
N PHE A 54 57.08 -47.75 56.26
CA PHE A 54 58.06 -47.39 57.28
C PHE A 54 57.94 -45.93 57.73
N SER A 55 58.08 -44.99 56.79
CA SER A 55 58.07 -43.55 57.07
C SER A 55 58.00 -42.75 55.76
N GLN A 56 57.02 -41.84 55.67
CA GLN A 56 56.94 -40.89 54.56
C GLN A 56 58.06 -39.83 54.57
N ALA A 57 58.69 -39.60 55.73
CA ALA A 57 59.75 -38.60 55.88
C ALA A 57 61.15 -39.12 55.52
N ARG A 58 61.39 -40.43 55.59
CA ARG A 58 62.70 -41.06 55.34
C ARG A 58 62.72 -41.74 53.97
N GLY A 59 62.80 -40.93 52.91
CA GLY A 59 62.79 -41.38 51.52
C GLY A 59 64.15 -41.89 51.01
N ILE A 60 64.20 -42.18 49.70
CA ILE A 60 65.39 -42.72 49.00
C ILE A 60 66.66 -41.91 49.28
N ILE A 61 66.57 -40.57 49.29
CA ILE A 61 67.72 -39.69 49.52
C ILE A 61 68.29 -39.87 50.94
N ASP A 62 67.42 -39.95 51.96
CA ASP A 62 67.85 -40.18 53.35
C ASP A 62 68.54 -41.55 53.48
N PHE A 63 67.94 -42.58 52.89
CA PHE A 63 68.50 -43.92 52.86
C PHE A 63 69.89 -43.94 52.23
N THR A 64 70.03 -43.44 51.00
CA THR A 64 71.29 -43.46 50.26
C THR A 64 72.38 -42.66 50.96
N LEU A 65 72.09 -41.45 51.45
CA LEU A 65 73.10 -40.63 52.13
C LEU A 65 73.53 -41.24 53.45
N THR A 66 72.58 -41.75 54.25
CA THR A 66 72.85 -42.38 55.54
C THR A 66 73.68 -43.65 55.39
N GLN A 67 73.37 -44.50 54.41
CA GLN A 67 74.12 -45.72 54.17
C GLN A 67 75.54 -45.44 53.62
N LEU A 68 75.69 -44.46 52.73
CA LEU A 68 76.99 -44.11 52.16
C LEU A 68 77.94 -43.49 53.20
N LEU A 69 77.45 -42.55 54.02
CA LEU A 69 78.25 -41.80 54.98
C LEU A 69 78.33 -42.45 56.36
N GLY A 70 77.42 -43.38 56.67
CA GLY A 70 77.23 -43.93 58.01
C GLY A 70 76.43 -43.00 58.92
N ASN A 71 75.91 -43.56 60.01
CA ASN A 71 75.21 -42.83 61.06
C ASN A 71 75.34 -43.59 62.39
N GLU A 72 76.23 -43.09 63.25
CA GLU A 72 76.55 -43.71 64.54
C GLU A 72 75.33 -43.77 65.48
N ALA A 73 74.47 -42.74 65.49
CA ALA A 73 73.28 -42.72 66.34
C ALA A 73 72.25 -43.82 65.96
N ARG A 74 72.28 -44.28 64.71
CA ARG A 74 71.46 -45.39 64.21
C ARG A 74 72.22 -46.72 64.12
N GLY A 75 73.50 -46.74 64.53
CA GLY A 75 74.36 -47.93 64.44
C GLY A 75 74.71 -48.35 63.00
N ILE A 76 74.65 -47.44 62.03
CA ILE A 76 74.92 -47.71 60.61
C ILE A 76 76.38 -47.35 60.28
N ALA A 77 77.17 -48.33 59.84
CA ALA A 77 78.56 -48.09 59.43
C ALA A 77 78.65 -47.41 58.05
N PRO A 78 79.69 -46.60 57.76
CA PRO A 78 79.85 -45.96 56.45
C PRO A 78 80.14 -46.99 55.35
N PHE A 79 79.29 -47.04 54.32
CA PHE A 79 79.53 -47.93 53.18
C PHE A 79 80.78 -47.53 52.37
N LEU A 80 81.13 -46.24 52.31
CA LEU A 80 82.30 -45.78 51.56
C LEU A 80 83.64 -46.32 52.07
N ASP A 81 83.68 -46.89 53.28
CA ASP A 81 84.86 -47.55 53.84
C ASP A 81 84.97 -49.04 53.42
N GLN A 82 83.98 -49.57 52.72
CA GLN A 82 83.95 -50.96 52.24
C GLN A 82 84.87 -51.19 51.03
N PRO A 83 85.38 -52.43 50.83
CA PRO A 83 86.17 -52.76 49.65
C PRO A 83 85.39 -52.61 48.33
N TRP A 84 86.10 -52.28 47.25
CA TRP A 84 85.52 -52.22 45.90
C TRP A 84 84.77 -53.51 45.53
N GLY A 85 83.65 -53.38 44.82
CA GLY A 85 82.82 -54.51 44.38
C GLY A 85 81.70 -54.89 45.34
N HIS A 86 81.65 -54.33 46.55
CA HIS A 86 80.49 -54.47 47.44
C HIS A 86 79.32 -53.62 46.94
N LEU A 87 78.11 -53.97 47.41
CA LEU A 87 76.85 -53.35 46.99
C LEU A 87 75.92 -53.11 48.18
N LEU A 88 75.12 -52.05 48.08
CA LEU A 88 73.93 -51.83 48.89
C LEU A 88 72.77 -52.62 48.28
N THR A 89 72.65 -53.88 48.67
CA THR A 89 71.57 -54.79 48.29
C THR A 89 70.31 -54.58 49.15
N PRO A 90 69.12 -55.08 48.75
CA PRO A 90 67.87 -54.71 49.39
C PRO A 90 67.80 -55.05 50.89
N ASP A 91 68.50 -56.08 51.35
CA ASP A 91 68.59 -56.47 52.76
C ASP A 91 69.03 -55.31 53.68
N THR A 92 69.80 -54.36 53.17
CA THR A 92 70.23 -53.15 53.90
C THR A 92 69.09 -52.21 54.28
N ILE A 93 67.93 -52.30 53.60
CA ILE A 93 66.72 -51.51 53.92
C ILE A 93 66.21 -51.85 55.32
N VAL A 94 66.20 -53.14 55.68
CA VAL A 94 65.75 -53.57 57.01
C VAL A 94 66.64 -53.01 58.10
N ASP A 95 67.96 -53.04 57.89
CA ASP A 95 68.92 -52.49 58.85
C ASP A 95 68.76 -50.96 58.99
N HIS A 96 68.52 -50.27 57.87
CA HIS A 96 68.30 -48.82 57.89
C HIS A 96 67.11 -48.44 58.78
N PHE A 97 66.01 -49.20 58.72
CA PHE A 97 64.79 -48.91 59.48
C PHE A 97 64.69 -49.67 60.80
N ALA A 98 65.75 -50.32 61.27
CA ALA A 98 65.74 -51.14 62.48
C ALA A 98 65.15 -50.43 63.71
N ASP A 99 65.41 -49.12 63.86
CA ASP A 99 64.86 -48.29 64.94
C ASP A 99 63.33 -48.20 64.91
N LEU A 100 62.73 -48.16 63.71
CA LEU A 100 61.27 -48.09 63.55
C LEU A 100 60.58 -49.40 63.90
N PHE A 101 61.24 -50.54 63.69
CA PHE A 101 60.67 -51.85 64.04
C PHE A 101 60.40 -51.99 65.54
N GLU A 102 61.19 -51.32 66.39
CA GLU A 102 61.04 -51.35 67.85
C GLU A 102 60.03 -50.33 68.39
N VAL A 103 59.73 -49.27 67.62
CA VAL A 103 58.89 -48.15 68.06
C VAL A 103 57.45 -48.28 67.56
N GLN A 104 57.25 -48.74 66.33
CA GLN A 104 55.93 -48.81 65.71
C GLN A 104 55.21 -50.11 66.11
N ARG A 105 53.96 -49.99 66.56
CA ARG A 105 53.18 -51.13 67.09
C ARG A 105 52.98 -52.21 66.05
N GLU A 106 52.88 -51.83 64.79
CA GLU A 106 52.64 -52.70 63.65
C GLU A 106 53.84 -53.63 63.35
N PHE A 107 55.06 -53.25 63.77
CA PHE A 107 56.29 -54.00 63.52
C PHE A 107 56.80 -54.82 64.72
N LEU A 108 56.14 -54.70 65.88
CA LEU A 108 56.52 -55.43 67.09
C LEU A 108 56.60 -56.95 66.90
N PRO A 109 55.74 -57.63 66.11
CA PRO A 109 55.91 -59.06 65.84
C PRO A 109 57.27 -59.38 65.19
N ILE A 110 57.76 -58.51 64.31
CA ILE A 110 59.04 -58.68 63.64
C ILE A 110 60.19 -58.43 64.62
N ALA A 111 60.15 -57.32 65.37
CA ALA A 111 61.19 -56.93 66.32
C ALA A 111 61.29 -57.83 67.55
N GLN A 112 60.16 -58.26 68.12
CA GLN A 112 60.12 -58.96 69.40
C GLN A 112 60.04 -60.49 69.25
N LYS A 113 59.55 -61.01 68.12
CA LYS A 113 59.42 -62.46 67.90
C LYS A 113 60.35 -62.96 66.80
N LEU A 114 60.22 -62.43 65.58
CA LEU A 114 60.91 -62.97 64.40
C LEU A 114 62.43 -62.81 64.44
N LEU A 115 62.92 -61.58 64.58
CA LEU A 115 64.36 -61.26 64.57
C LEU A 115 65.11 -61.91 65.76
N PRO A 116 64.61 -61.86 67.01
CA PRO A 116 65.27 -62.51 68.14
C PRO A 116 65.33 -64.03 67.99
N TYR A 117 64.25 -64.65 67.48
CA TYR A 117 64.21 -66.09 67.21
C TYR A 117 65.31 -66.49 66.23
N PHE A 118 65.36 -65.89 65.03
CA PHE A 118 66.35 -66.29 64.03
C PHE A 118 67.79 -65.90 64.41
N ARG A 119 67.99 -64.83 65.19
CA ARG A 119 69.31 -64.48 65.74
C ARG A 119 69.86 -65.61 66.62
N SER A 120 69.01 -66.30 67.37
CA SER A 120 69.42 -67.46 68.18
C SER A 120 69.51 -68.77 67.39
N GLN A 121 68.65 -68.96 66.38
CA GLN A 121 68.53 -70.24 65.66
C GLN A 121 69.50 -70.38 64.49
N ILE A 122 69.86 -69.31 63.78
CA ILE A 122 70.75 -69.41 62.61
C ILE A 122 72.11 -70.06 62.94
N PRO A 123 72.79 -69.73 64.06
CA PRO A 123 74.02 -70.42 64.45
C PRO A 123 73.85 -71.92 64.75
N VAL A 124 72.63 -72.34 65.11
CA VAL A 124 72.28 -73.76 65.35
C VAL A 124 71.99 -74.47 64.02
N LEU A 125 71.31 -73.81 63.10
CA LEU A 125 70.90 -74.36 61.79
C LEU A 125 72.08 -74.50 60.82
N PHE A 126 73.07 -73.61 60.88
CA PHE A 126 74.19 -73.57 59.94
C PHE A 126 75.53 -73.56 60.68
N GLN A 127 76.40 -74.53 60.37
CA GLN A 127 77.73 -74.64 61.01
C GLN A 127 78.77 -73.68 60.41
N ASN A 128 78.58 -73.25 59.16
CA ASN A 128 79.50 -72.38 58.44
C ASN A 128 79.07 -70.91 58.59
N HIS A 129 79.99 -70.05 59.02
CA HIS A 129 79.76 -68.60 59.15
C HIS A 129 79.24 -67.96 57.86
N ALA A 130 79.77 -68.35 56.69
CA ALA A 130 79.30 -67.82 55.41
C ALA A 130 77.83 -68.17 55.11
N GLN A 131 77.36 -69.33 55.57
CA GLN A 131 75.95 -69.72 55.45
C GLN A 131 75.07 -69.02 56.49
N GLN A 132 75.60 -68.77 57.69
CA GLN A 132 74.89 -67.99 58.72
C GLN A 132 74.64 -66.55 58.23
N ASP A 133 75.66 -65.89 57.68
CA ASP A 133 75.55 -64.55 57.10
C ASP A 133 74.54 -64.51 55.95
N LEU A 134 74.61 -65.50 55.05
CA LEU A 134 73.68 -65.61 53.94
C LEU A 134 72.23 -65.82 54.42
N ALA A 135 72.01 -66.71 55.39
CA ALA A 135 70.70 -66.94 55.98
C ALA A 135 70.11 -65.67 56.60
N TRP A 136 70.94 -64.86 57.26
CA TRP A 136 70.51 -63.59 57.87
C TRP A 136 70.12 -62.55 56.80
N ARG A 137 70.90 -62.42 55.73
CA ARG A 137 70.56 -61.52 54.61
C ARG A 137 69.26 -61.95 53.92
N LEU A 138 69.08 -63.25 53.69
CA LEU A 138 67.85 -63.80 53.12
C LEU A 138 66.64 -63.54 54.01
N LEU A 139 66.76 -63.68 55.34
CA LEU A 139 65.68 -63.35 56.27
C LEU A 139 65.26 -61.87 56.16
N LYS A 140 66.21 -60.95 55.98
CA LYS A 140 65.88 -59.52 55.77
C LYS A 140 65.10 -59.32 54.48
N LEU A 141 65.45 -60.01 53.40
CA LEU A 141 64.63 -59.98 52.18
C LEU A 141 63.21 -60.51 52.43
N MET A 142 63.05 -61.58 53.22
CA MET A 142 61.73 -62.09 53.59
C MET A 142 60.89 -61.06 54.35
N ILE A 143 61.53 -60.28 55.23
CA ILE A 143 60.86 -59.18 55.96
C ILE A 143 60.35 -58.12 54.99
N LEU A 144 61.16 -57.73 54.00
CA LEU A 144 60.74 -56.74 52.99
C LEU A 144 59.57 -57.23 52.16
N VAL A 145 59.60 -58.48 51.72
CA VAL A 145 58.49 -59.08 50.96
C VAL A 145 57.21 -59.13 51.78
N HIS A 146 57.29 -59.48 53.06
CA HIS A 146 56.14 -59.47 53.98
C HIS A 146 55.51 -58.08 54.16
N LEU A 147 56.33 -57.03 54.12
CA LEU A 147 55.87 -55.64 54.27
C LEU A 147 55.42 -55.01 52.96
N SER A 148 55.78 -55.60 51.82
CA SER A 148 55.44 -55.06 50.51
C SER A 148 53.96 -55.26 50.21
N PRO A 149 53.26 -54.25 49.65
CA PRO A 149 51.87 -54.39 49.26
C PRO A 149 51.68 -55.13 47.91
N ARG A 150 52.74 -55.39 47.14
CA ARG A 150 52.63 -55.98 45.79
C ARG A 150 53.13 -57.43 45.71
N ARG A 151 53.79 -57.96 46.74
CA ARG A 151 54.45 -59.28 46.71
C ARG A 151 53.89 -60.21 47.78
N GLU A 152 53.70 -61.48 47.42
CA GLU A 152 53.18 -62.51 48.33
C GLU A 152 54.25 -63.48 48.86
N ALA A 153 55.28 -63.76 48.07
CA ALA A 153 56.38 -64.68 48.39
C ALA A 153 57.65 -64.27 47.62
N LEU A 154 58.82 -64.76 48.05
CA LEU A 154 60.10 -64.59 47.36
C LEU A 154 60.60 -65.92 46.81
N ASP A 155 60.94 -65.97 45.52
CA ASP A 155 61.61 -67.12 44.93
C ASP A 155 63.11 -67.16 45.29
N ALA A 156 63.69 -68.36 45.33
CA ALA A 156 65.13 -68.53 45.55
C ALA A 156 65.97 -67.89 44.43
N ASP A 157 65.48 -67.91 43.19
CA ASP A 157 66.16 -67.34 42.03
C ASP A 157 66.13 -65.80 42.11
N GLU A 158 64.98 -65.21 42.47
CA GLU A 158 64.86 -63.78 42.75
C GLU A 158 65.77 -63.35 43.90
N ALA A 159 65.80 -64.11 44.99
CA ALA A 159 66.67 -63.81 46.14
C ALA A 159 68.16 -63.86 45.77
N ALA A 160 68.57 -64.79 44.90
CA ALA A 160 69.94 -64.88 44.40
C ALA A 160 70.31 -63.65 43.55
N GLU A 161 69.39 -63.18 42.72
CA GLU A 161 69.54 -61.98 41.89
C GLU A 161 69.57 -60.70 42.73
N TRP A 162 68.67 -60.55 43.70
CA TRP A 162 68.58 -59.35 44.56
C TRP A 162 69.83 -59.14 45.41
N LEU A 163 70.53 -60.22 45.76
CA LEU A 163 71.80 -60.16 46.48
C LEU A 163 73.02 -60.14 45.56
N LEU A 164 72.84 -60.30 44.22
CA LEU A 164 73.88 -60.61 43.24
C LEU A 164 74.89 -61.64 43.78
N PHE A 165 74.38 -62.75 44.30
CA PHE A 165 75.16 -63.71 45.07
C PHE A 165 76.17 -64.46 44.18
N LYS A 166 77.47 -64.24 44.37
CA LYS A 166 78.53 -64.80 43.52
C LYS A 166 79.54 -65.62 44.34
N VAL A 167 79.43 -66.96 44.27
CA VAL A 167 80.42 -67.92 44.83
C VAL A 167 81.15 -68.67 43.73
N SER A 168 80.44 -69.05 42.67
CA SER A 168 80.99 -69.69 41.46
C SER A 168 80.67 -68.83 40.24
N SER A 169 81.70 -68.42 39.50
CA SER A 169 81.55 -67.74 38.21
C SER A 169 81.54 -68.70 37.02
N ILE A 170 81.90 -69.96 37.24
CA ILE A 170 82.02 -71.00 36.21
C ILE A 170 80.70 -71.77 36.05
N ASP A 171 79.98 -71.95 37.16
CA ASP A 171 78.68 -72.62 37.23
C ASP A 171 77.71 -71.74 38.02
N PRO A 172 76.95 -70.87 37.33
CA PRO A 172 76.03 -69.93 37.97
C PRO A 172 74.82 -70.60 38.66
N GLU A 173 74.38 -71.76 38.17
CA GLU A 173 73.28 -72.52 38.78
C GLU A 173 73.60 -72.92 40.22
N ARG A 174 74.87 -73.23 40.48
CA ARG A 174 75.36 -73.52 41.84
C ARG A 174 75.12 -72.37 42.82
N ASN A 175 75.10 -71.10 42.37
CA ASN A 175 74.80 -69.97 43.24
C ASN A 175 73.33 -69.98 43.68
N ARG A 176 72.40 -70.28 42.75
CA ARG A 176 70.95 -70.42 43.03
C ARG A 176 70.68 -71.60 43.95
N ASP A 177 71.33 -72.73 43.70
CA ASP A 177 71.20 -73.94 44.54
C ASP A 177 71.61 -73.68 46.00
N ILE A 178 72.65 -72.88 46.23
CA ILE A 178 73.08 -72.52 47.59
C ILE A 178 72.00 -71.68 48.29
N ILE A 179 71.44 -70.68 47.62
CA ILE A 179 70.37 -69.82 48.15
C ILE A 179 69.14 -70.67 48.49
N ARG A 180 68.70 -71.50 47.54
CA ARG A 180 67.56 -72.40 47.69
C ARG A 180 67.74 -73.34 48.87
N LYS A 181 68.92 -73.96 49.01
CA LYS A 181 69.23 -74.85 50.14
C LYS A 181 69.16 -74.13 51.49
N VAL A 182 69.59 -72.87 51.57
CA VAL A 182 69.50 -72.08 52.80
C VAL A 182 68.04 -71.72 53.12
N LEU A 183 67.26 -71.26 52.14
CA LEU A 183 65.84 -70.95 52.34
C LEU A 183 65.02 -72.20 52.71
N ASP A 184 65.26 -73.34 52.05
CA ASP A 184 64.64 -74.63 52.38
C ASP A 184 64.96 -75.05 53.82
N THR A 185 66.20 -74.85 54.27
CA THR A 185 66.60 -75.16 55.64
C THR A 185 65.89 -74.25 56.64
N LEU A 186 65.82 -72.94 56.36
CA LEU A 186 65.07 -71.98 57.17
C LEU A 186 63.56 -72.29 57.21
N ALA A 187 62.97 -72.78 56.12
CA ALA A 187 61.54 -73.09 56.04
C ALA A 187 61.18 -74.42 56.70
N ARG A 188 62.03 -75.45 56.57
CA ARG A 188 61.79 -76.76 57.17
C ARG A 188 62.05 -76.80 58.67
N GLN A 189 63.07 -76.07 59.12
CA GLN A 189 63.54 -76.13 60.51
C GLN A 189 63.21 -74.87 61.31
N GLY A 190 62.86 -73.75 60.66
CA GLY A 190 62.41 -72.53 61.31
C GLY A 190 60.89 -72.49 61.53
N SER A 191 60.46 -71.73 62.55
CA SER A 191 59.04 -71.65 62.92
C SER A 191 58.21 -70.65 62.10
N TYR A 192 58.83 -69.59 61.58
CA TYR A 192 58.13 -68.44 60.98
C TYR A 192 58.23 -68.36 59.45
N LEU A 193 59.04 -69.19 58.81
CA LEU A 193 59.18 -69.23 57.35
C LEU A 193 58.42 -70.43 56.80
N LYS A 194 57.59 -70.23 55.77
CA LYS A 194 56.83 -71.29 55.11
C LYS A 194 57.10 -71.29 53.60
N GLN A 195 57.11 -72.48 53.02
CA GLN A 195 57.15 -72.66 51.56
C GLN A 195 55.73 -72.56 50.99
N GLN A 196 55.54 -71.74 49.95
CA GLN A 196 54.28 -71.55 49.24
C GLN A 196 54.55 -71.67 47.73
N GLY A 197 54.18 -72.80 47.14
CA GLY A 197 54.50 -73.08 45.73
C GLY A 197 56.02 -73.14 45.50
N ALA A 198 56.52 -72.35 44.55
CA ALA A 198 57.96 -72.23 44.27
C ALA A 198 58.69 -71.24 45.23
N GLY A 199 57.95 -70.39 45.96
CA GLY A 199 58.52 -69.32 46.79
C GLY A 199 58.43 -69.55 48.30
N PHE A 200 59.03 -68.62 49.05
CA PHE A 200 59.08 -68.60 50.52
C PHE A 200 58.41 -67.34 51.07
N ARG A 201 57.73 -67.46 52.23
CA ARG A 201 57.08 -66.32 52.89
C ARG A 201 57.17 -66.39 54.42
N LEU A 202 57.00 -65.23 55.07
CA LEU A 202 56.83 -65.14 56.52
C LEU A 202 55.37 -65.36 56.93
N ASP A 203 55.18 -66.14 57.98
CA ASP A 203 53.89 -66.40 58.62
C ASP A 203 53.95 -65.94 60.08
N LEU A 204 53.42 -64.73 60.33
CA LEU A 204 53.34 -64.08 61.64
C LEU A 204 51.87 -64.11 62.08
N GLU A 205 51.37 -65.25 62.56
CA GLU A 205 49.94 -65.47 62.88
C GLU A 205 49.34 -64.37 63.78
N ASP A 206 48.31 -63.64 63.29
CA ASP A 206 46.94 -63.50 63.86
C ASP A 206 45.99 -62.72 62.89
N ASP A 207 45.38 -63.43 61.93
CA ASP A 207 44.52 -62.91 60.83
C ASP A 207 43.00 -63.08 61.12
N SER A 208 42.61 -63.10 62.40
CA SER A 208 41.26 -63.45 62.84
C SER A 208 40.20 -62.36 62.52
N LYS A 209 38.95 -62.77 62.27
CA LYS A 209 37.80 -61.83 62.16
C LYS A 209 37.63 -61.01 63.44
N GLU A 210 37.94 -61.62 64.58
CA GLU A 210 37.90 -61.03 65.92
C GLU A 210 38.86 -59.83 66.04
N HIS A 211 40.05 -59.90 65.43
CA HIS A 211 40.99 -58.77 65.40
C HIS A 211 40.42 -57.56 64.63
N LEU A 212 39.80 -57.78 63.46
CA LEU A 212 39.14 -56.71 62.71
C LEU A 212 37.99 -56.10 63.50
N ASP A 213 37.15 -56.91 64.15
CA ASP A 213 36.02 -56.42 64.93
C ASP A 213 36.46 -55.62 66.18
N GLN A 214 37.59 -55.99 66.80
CA GLN A 214 38.21 -55.20 67.89
C GLN A 214 38.74 -53.84 67.38
N LEU A 215 39.47 -53.84 66.26
CA LEU A 215 39.95 -52.60 65.62
C LEU A 215 38.79 -51.67 65.23
N LEU A 216 37.73 -52.25 64.68
CA LEU A 216 36.51 -51.56 64.29
C LEU A 216 35.82 -50.91 65.50
N SER A 217 35.58 -51.68 66.57
CA SER A 217 34.93 -51.18 67.80
C SER A 217 35.68 -50.00 68.42
N LYS A 218 37.01 -50.09 68.50
CA LYS A 218 37.85 -48.99 68.99
C LYS A 218 37.77 -47.77 68.08
N THR A 219 37.83 -47.98 66.76
CA THR A 219 37.78 -46.87 65.79
C THR A 219 36.40 -46.20 65.74
N VAL A 220 35.32 -46.96 65.93
CA VAL A 220 33.97 -46.40 66.09
C VAL A 220 33.90 -45.43 67.26
N ALA A 221 34.52 -45.75 68.41
CA ALA A 221 34.60 -44.84 69.55
C ALA A 221 35.39 -43.55 69.22
N GLU A 222 36.48 -43.65 68.45
CA GLU A 222 37.28 -42.50 67.98
C GLU A 222 36.49 -41.61 67.01
N VAL A 223 35.75 -42.20 66.07
CA VAL A 223 34.97 -41.47 65.06
C VAL A 223 33.73 -40.80 65.66
N LYS A 224 33.09 -41.43 66.64
CA LYS A 224 31.91 -40.87 67.33
C LYS A 224 32.18 -39.49 67.94
N GLY A 225 33.41 -39.24 68.40
CA GLY A 225 33.82 -37.94 68.97
C GLY A 225 33.95 -36.79 67.96
N ARG A 226 33.88 -37.06 66.64
CA ARG A 226 34.11 -36.06 65.58
C ARG A 226 32.85 -35.29 65.14
N GLY A 227 31.66 -35.66 65.65
CA GLY A 227 30.41 -34.98 65.30
C GLY A 227 30.16 -34.97 63.78
N GLY A 228 29.65 -33.86 63.24
CA GLY A 228 29.29 -33.75 61.81
C GLY A 228 30.45 -33.95 60.81
N SER A 229 31.72 -33.78 61.22
CA SER A 229 32.86 -33.98 60.32
C SER A 229 33.11 -35.45 60.00
N MET A 230 32.48 -36.40 60.71
CA MET A 230 32.56 -37.82 60.38
C MET A 230 31.99 -38.12 58.99
N PHE A 231 30.91 -37.43 58.60
CA PHE A 231 30.25 -37.65 57.32
C PHE A 231 31.12 -37.26 56.12
N GLU A 232 32.12 -36.40 56.31
CA GLU A 232 33.10 -36.05 55.29
C GLU A 232 33.90 -37.27 54.82
N SER A 233 34.20 -38.19 55.74
CA SER A 233 34.89 -39.44 55.42
C SER A 233 34.04 -40.43 54.61
N LEU A 234 32.72 -40.19 54.51
CA LEU A 234 31.76 -41.04 53.83
C LEU A 234 31.45 -40.59 52.39
N ILE A 235 31.88 -39.39 51.98
CA ILE A 235 31.66 -38.88 50.62
C ILE A 235 32.18 -39.84 49.54
N PRO A 236 33.36 -40.50 49.69
CA PRO A 236 33.85 -41.48 48.70
C PRO A 236 32.89 -42.65 48.46
N SER A 237 32.03 -43.01 49.42
CA SER A 237 31.00 -44.05 49.22
C SER A 237 29.91 -43.66 48.21
N LEU A 238 29.82 -42.38 47.84
CA LEU A 238 28.82 -41.86 46.91
C LEU A 238 29.34 -41.70 45.47
N GLU A 239 30.63 -41.91 45.22
CA GLU A 239 31.24 -41.69 43.89
C GLU A 239 30.61 -42.58 42.80
N GLN A 240 30.20 -43.80 43.15
CA GLN A 240 29.57 -44.75 42.25
C GLN A 240 28.03 -44.73 42.31
N ALA A 241 27.44 -43.83 43.11
CA ALA A 241 25.99 -43.73 43.27
C ALA A 241 25.36 -42.91 42.12
N ASP A 242 24.21 -43.35 41.62
CA ASP A 242 23.41 -42.61 40.63
C ASP A 242 22.92 -41.24 41.16
N PHE A 243 22.80 -41.13 42.49
CA PHE A 243 22.45 -39.89 43.17
C PHE A 243 23.59 -39.42 44.09
N ASN A 244 24.36 -38.43 43.64
CA ASN A 244 25.44 -37.82 44.42
C ASN A 244 25.40 -36.27 44.37
N PRO A 245 24.80 -35.61 45.38
CA PRO A 245 24.77 -34.14 45.46
C PRO A 245 26.14 -33.52 45.74
N PHE A 246 27.08 -34.29 46.31
CA PHE A 246 28.45 -33.85 46.61
C PHE A 246 29.36 -33.82 45.37
N SER A 247 28.83 -34.22 44.21
CA SER A 247 29.45 -33.91 42.91
C SER A 247 29.47 -32.41 42.61
N LEU A 248 28.59 -31.63 43.24
CA LEU A 248 28.60 -30.18 43.17
C LEU A 248 29.72 -29.63 44.04
N PRO A 249 30.49 -28.64 43.55
CA PRO A 249 31.53 -28.07 44.37
C PRO A 249 30.94 -27.25 45.51
N ARG A 250 31.43 -27.52 46.72
CA ARG A 250 30.92 -26.93 47.96
C ARG A 250 31.31 -25.47 48.15
N ASP A 251 30.47 -24.79 48.93
CA ASP A 251 30.71 -23.49 49.53
C ASP A 251 31.08 -22.39 48.52
N ARG A 252 30.60 -22.52 47.28
CA ARG A 252 30.77 -21.53 46.22
C ARG A 252 29.62 -21.62 45.20
N TRP A 253 29.34 -20.49 44.54
CA TRP A 253 28.33 -20.40 43.49
C TRP A 253 28.83 -20.97 42.17
N HIS A 254 27.93 -21.66 41.45
CA HIS A 254 28.16 -22.17 40.10
C HIS A 254 26.99 -21.83 39.18
N THR A 255 27.32 -21.46 37.95
CA THR A 255 26.32 -21.32 36.89
C THR A 255 26.01 -22.69 36.28
N ARG A 256 24.75 -23.09 36.32
CA ARG A 256 24.23 -24.29 35.65
C ARG A 256 23.31 -23.88 34.50
N LYS A 257 23.48 -24.52 33.34
CA LYS A 257 22.56 -24.38 32.22
C LYS A 257 21.46 -25.42 32.29
N VAL A 258 20.21 -24.99 32.15
CA VAL A 258 19.02 -25.85 32.15
C VAL A 258 18.19 -25.51 30.92
N ARG A 259 17.86 -26.54 30.13
CA ARG A 259 17.04 -26.36 28.94
C ARG A 259 15.56 -26.42 29.32
N TRP A 260 14.82 -25.34 29.12
CA TRP A 260 13.37 -25.25 29.37
C TRP A 260 12.68 -24.63 28.14
N HIS A 261 11.68 -25.32 27.58
CA HIS A 261 11.04 -24.98 26.29
C HIS A 261 12.05 -24.62 25.18
N PHE A 262 12.93 -25.57 24.85
CA PHE A 262 13.97 -25.47 23.82
C PHE A 262 15.07 -24.42 24.03
N HIS A 263 15.01 -23.61 25.10
CA HIS A 263 15.98 -22.54 25.42
C HIS A 263 16.82 -22.86 26.65
N ASP A 264 18.09 -22.46 26.62
CA ASP A 264 19.00 -22.60 27.76
C ASP A 264 18.85 -21.44 28.73
N TRP A 265 18.65 -21.76 30.00
CA TRP A 265 18.58 -20.83 31.12
C TRP A 265 19.78 -21.00 32.03
N GLU A 266 20.32 -19.89 32.54
CA GLU A 266 21.44 -19.89 33.49
C GLU A 266 20.92 -19.73 34.91
N LEU A 267 21.12 -20.75 35.74
CA LEU A 267 20.78 -20.74 37.16
C LEU A 267 22.04 -20.68 38.01
N GLN A 268 21.99 -19.95 39.12
CA GLN A 268 23.03 -19.95 40.14
C GLN A 268 22.73 -21.03 41.16
N VAL A 269 23.65 -21.97 41.36
CA VAL A 269 23.49 -23.06 42.34
C VAL A 269 24.62 -23.00 43.36
N TYR A 270 24.25 -23.03 44.65
CA TYR A 270 25.18 -23.11 45.77
C TYR A 270 24.94 -24.40 46.53
N PHE A 271 25.98 -25.20 46.73
CA PHE A 271 25.89 -26.41 47.56
C PHE A 271 26.60 -26.20 48.89
N GLY A 272 25.85 -26.17 49.99
CA GLY A 272 26.40 -25.93 51.32
C GLY A 272 25.36 -25.37 52.31
N GLY A 273 25.73 -25.43 53.59
CA GLY A 273 24.96 -24.89 54.70
C GLY A 273 25.26 -23.41 54.97
N GLY A 274 24.54 -22.82 55.93
CA GLY A 274 24.76 -21.42 56.34
C GLY A 274 24.32 -20.39 55.31
N THR A 275 24.82 -19.16 55.44
CA THR A 275 24.51 -18.05 54.50
C THR A 275 25.52 -18.02 53.35
N PRO A 276 25.09 -18.18 52.09
CA PRO A 276 26.00 -18.14 50.96
C PRO A 276 26.53 -16.70 50.75
N PRO A 277 27.72 -16.54 50.15
CA PRO A 277 28.26 -15.22 49.79
C PRO A 277 27.34 -14.52 48.76
N GLU A 278 27.48 -13.21 48.61
CA GLU A 278 26.72 -12.46 47.59
C GLU A 278 26.94 -13.06 46.19
N GLN A 279 25.83 -13.34 45.51
CA GLN A 279 25.84 -13.92 44.17
C GLN A 279 25.94 -12.85 43.09
N LYS A 280 26.45 -13.23 41.92
CA LYS A 280 26.36 -12.39 40.71
C LYS A 280 25.09 -12.78 39.95
N GLY A 281 24.14 -11.86 39.84
CA GLY A 281 22.90 -12.05 39.08
C GLY A 281 21.62 -11.96 39.91
N PRO A 282 20.45 -12.14 39.27
CA PRO A 282 19.15 -11.98 39.93
C PRO A 282 18.90 -13.07 40.97
N ALA A 283 18.53 -12.67 42.19
CA ALA A 283 18.33 -13.59 43.31
C ALA A 283 17.20 -14.60 43.14
N GLN A 284 16.32 -14.37 42.18
CA GLN A 284 15.19 -15.25 41.87
C GLN A 284 15.62 -16.51 41.12
N LEU A 285 16.76 -16.48 40.40
CA LEU A 285 17.34 -17.64 39.69
C LEU A 285 18.46 -18.32 40.46
N ALA A 286 18.42 -18.21 41.79
CA ALA A 286 19.40 -18.77 42.67
C ALA A 286 18.80 -19.87 43.55
N LEU A 287 19.52 -21.00 43.61
CA LEU A 287 19.14 -22.19 44.36
C LEU A 287 20.27 -22.58 45.31
N GLN A 288 20.00 -22.56 46.61
CA GLN A 288 20.89 -23.12 47.61
C GLN A 288 20.44 -24.53 47.99
N ILE A 289 21.33 -25.49 47.85
CA ILE A 289 21.13 -26.89 48.23
C ILE A 289 21.86 -27.09 49.56
N GLY A 290 21.10 -27.32 50.63
CA GLY A 290 21.63 -27.56 51.96
C GLY A 290 22.28 -28.94 52.11
N MET A 291 23.02 -29.11 53.20
CA MET A 291 23.59 -30.40 53.57
C MET A 291 22.68 -31.12 54.59
N PRO A 292 22.59 -32.46 54.57
CA PRO A 292 21.80 -33.22 55.55
C PRO A 292 22.47 -33.30 56.93
N TRP A 293 23.67 -32.73 57.06
CA TRP A 293 24.38 -32.53 58.32
C TRP A 293 25.03 -31.14 58.33
N GLY A 294 25.34 -30.65 59.52
CA GLY A 294 25.99 -29.34 59.69
C GLY A 294 24.98 -28.17 59.75
N PRO A 295 25.44 -26.94 59.46
CA PRO A 295 24.59 -25.75 59.58
C PRO A 295 23.47 -25.76 58.54
N LEU A 296 22.25 -25.41 58.95
CA LEU A 296 21.12 -25.26 58.05
C LEU A 296 21.38 -24.16 57.01
N ALA A 297 20.94 -24.37 55.78
CA ALA A 297 20.99 -23.36 54.72
C ALA A 297 20.10 -22.16 55.09
N ALA A 298 20.66 -20.96 54.98
CA ALA A 298 20.01 -19.68 55.29
C ALA A 298 20.35 -18.66 54.20
N GLY A 299 19.46 -17.70 53.90
CA GLY A 299 19.75 -16.67 52.90
C GLY A 299 18.50 -16.09 52.24
N ALA A 300 18.71 -15.31 51.17
CA ALA A 300 17.65 -14.62 50.41
C ALA A 300 17.38 -15.25 49.03
N CYS A 301 17.68 -16.54 48.86
CA CYS A 301 17.40 -17.32 47.64
C CYS A 301 16.54 -18.55 47.99
N THR A 302 16.04 -19.26 46.98
CA THR A 302 15.30 -20.50 47.20
C THR A 302 16.24 -21.58 47.77
N ARG A 303 15.79 -22.28 48.80
CA ARG A 303 16.60 -23.27 49.54
C ARG A 303 15.96 -24.65 49.52
N ILE A 304 16.76 -25.66 49.21
CA ILE A 304 16.41 -27.07 49.39
C ILE A 304 17.05 -27.54 50.70
N LEU A 305 16.20 -27.89 51.66
CA LEU A 305 16.59 -28.32 53.00
C LEU A 305 16.40 -29.84 53.10
N PRO A 306 17.47 -30.65 52.91
CA PRO A 306 17.38 -32.09 53.05
C PRO A 306 17.04 -32.49 54.49
N ASN A 307 16.39 -33.64 54.65
CA ASN A 307 16.12 -34.18 55.99
C ASN A 307 17.43 -34.48 56.72
N PRO A 308 17.54 -34.09 58.01
CA PRO A 308 18.77 -34.27 58.77
C PRO A 308 19.06 -35.76 58.97
N ILE A 309 20.33 -36.15 58.77
CA ILE A 309 20.79 -37.52 59.01
C ILE A 309 21.52 -37.56 60.34
N GLU A 310 20.98 -38.35 61.29
CA GLU A 310 21.62 -38.58 62.57
C GLU A 310 22.62 -39.76 62.50
N PRO A 311 23.73 -39.69 63.26
CA PRO A 311 24.69 -40.79 63.33
C PRO A 311 24.06 -42.01 64.01
N ASN A 312 23.99 -43.12 63.28
CA ASN A 312 23.57 -44.42 63.78
C ASN A 312 24.75 -45.41 63.81
N PRO A 313 24.62 -46.60 64.44
CA PRO A 313 25.71 -47.57 64.53
C PRO A 313 26.30 -47.97 63.17
N ASP A 314 25.48 -48.10 62.14
CA ASP A 314 25.90 -48.53 60.81
C ASP A 314 26.70 -47.44 60.05
N ILE A 315 26.31 -46.17 60.20
CA ILE A 315 27.04 -44.99 59.67
C ILE A 315 28.37 -44.84 60.41
N LEU A 316 28.37 -44.99 61.74
CA LEU A 316 29.57 -44.94 62.57
C LEU A 316 30.56 -46.04 62.17
N GLU A 317 30.06 -47.25 61.92
CA GLU A 317 30.87 -48.36 61.43
C GLU A 317 31.44 -48.08 60.04
N LEU A 318 30.63 -47.58 59.10
CA LEU A 318 31.10 -47.25 57.75
C LEU A 318 32.18 -46.15 57.78
N ALA A 319 32.03 -45.15 58.64
CA ALA A 319 33.01 -44.07 58.81
C ALA A 319 34.29 -44.60 59.47
N ALA A 320 34.18 -45.53 60.42
CA ALA A 320 35.32 -46.23 61.00
C ALA A 320 36.06 -47.09 59.97
N LEU A 321 35.34 -47.80 59.08
CA LEU A 321 35.93 -48.58 57.99
C LEU A 321 36.72 -47.70 57.02
N HIS A 322 36.19 -46.56 56.59
CA HIS A 322 36.94 -45.60 55.77
C HIS A 322 38.16 -45.05 56.51
N HIS A 323 38.05 -44.77 57.81
CA HIS A 323 39.21 -44.36 58.59
C HIS A 323 40.29 -45.45 58.75
N LEU A 324 39.89 -46.73 58.82
CA LEU A 324 40.81 -47.88 58.89
C LEU A 324 41.45 -48.19 57.53
N LYS A 325 40.74 -47.96 56.42
CA LYS A 325 41.25 -48.16 55.04
C LYS A 325 42.55 -47.40 54.80
N ASP A 326 42.69 -46.22 55.41
CA ASP A 326 43.86 -45.35 55.27
C ASP A 326 45.00 -45.67 56.25
N ARG A 327 44.85 -46.68 57.12
CA ARG A 327 45.90 -47.12 58.07
C ARG A 327 46.80 -48.20 57.46
N PRO A 328 48.08 -48.30 57.88
CA PRO A 328 49.01 -49.31 57.38
C PRO A 328 48.68 -50.70 57.96
N LEU A 329 47.59 -51.31 57.51
CA LEU A 329 47.13 -52.64 57.93
C LEU A 329 47.58 -53.74 56.94
N PRO A 330 47.61 -55.02 57.36
CA PRO A 330 47.88 -56.16 56.48
C PRO A 330 46.91 -56.21 55.30
N ALA A 331 47.39 -56.64 54.12
CA ALA A 331 46.62 -56.63 52.87
C ALA A 331 45.28 -57.39 52.97
N ARG A 332 45.24 -58.50 53.72
CA ARG A 332 44.01 -59.28 53.97
C ARG A 332 42.99 -58.53 54.83
N VAL A 333 43.43 -57.77 55.82
CA VAL A 333 42.56 -56.93 56.66
C VAL A 333 41.99 -55.78 55.83
N LEU A 334 42.82 -55.15 55.00
CA LEU A 334 42.38 -54.10 54.07
C LEU A 334 41.38 -54.61 53.03
N SER A 335 41.58 -55.81 52.49
CA SER A 335 40.64 -56.46 51.58
C SER A 335 39.26 -56.69 52.24
N ARG A 336 39.23 -57.20 53.48
CA ARG A 336 37.98 -57.35 54.26
C ARG A 336 37.30 -56.00 54.57
N ILE A 337 38.09 -54.96 54.86
CA ILE A 337 37.58 -53.60 55.06
C ILE A 337 36.91 -53.09 53.77
N GLN A 338 37.58 -53.26 52.62
CA GLN A 338 37.05 -52.85 51.32
C GLN A 338 35.76 -53.60 50.95
N GLU A 339 35.68 -54.90 51.20
CA GLU A 339 34.44 -55.69 51.01
C GLU A 339 33.28 -55.19 51.90
N ARG A 340 33.56 -54.88 53.18
CA ARG A 340 32.55 -54.29 54.08
C ARG A 340 32.12 -52.88 53.63
N ILE A 341 33.05 -52.05 53.13
CA ILE A 341 32.71 -50.74 52.56
C ILE A 341 31.83 -50.91 51.31
N ALA A 342 32.21 -51.81 50.40
CA ALA A 342 31.46 -52.05 49.16
C ALA A 342 30.04 -52.56 49.43
N SER A 343 29.87 -53.44 50.42
CA SER A 343 28.53 -53.95 50.79
C SER A 343 27.63 -52.91 51.46
N ARG A 344 28.20 -51.95 52.19
CA ARG A 344 27.43 -50.92 52.93
C ARG A 344 27.24 -49.59 52.21
N SER A 345 28.10 -49.27 51.23
CA SER A 345 28.01 -48.03 50.45
C SER A 345 26.67 -47.85 49.71
N PRO A 346 26.04 -48.90 49.12
CA PRO A 346 24.72 -48.76 48.49
C PRO A 346 23.61 -48.38 49.47
N TRP A 347 23.65 -48.92 50.69
CA TRP A 347 22.70 -48.57 51.76
C TRP A 347 22.85 -47.11 52.19
N PHE A 348 24.09 -46.63 52.41
CA PHE A 348 24.34 -45.23 52.73
C PHE A 348 23.91 -44.30 51.59
N SER A 349 24.16 -44.68 50.34
CA SER A 349 23.70 -43.97 49.14
C SER A 349 22.18 -43.84 49.09
N SER A 350 21.45 -44.89 49.50
CA SER A 350 20.00 -44.88 49.61
C SER A 350 19.51 -43.87 50.67
N ILE A 351 20.18 -43.80 51.83
CA ILE A 351 19.85 -42.81 52.89
C ILE A 351 20.04 -41.38 52.37
N ILE A 352 21.17 -41.10 51.71
CA ILE A 352 21.43 -39.78 51.10
C ILE A 352 20.33 -39.45 50.09
N ARG A 353 20.02 -40.39 49.18
CA ARG A 353 18.98 -40.20 48.18
C ARG A 353 17.63 -39.86 48.84
N THR A 354 17.20 -40.60 49.86
CA THR A 354 15.94 -40.34 50.58
C THR A 354 15.94 -38.96 51.24
N ALA A 355 17.04 -38.56 51.89
CA ALA A 355 17.14 -37.27 52.57
C ALA A 355 16.92 -36.06 51.64
N TYR A 356 17.35 -36.14 50.37
CA TYR A 356 17.16 -35.07 49.38
C TYR A 356 15.84 -35.17 48.61
N ILE A 357 15.23 -36.36 48.53
CA ILE A 357 13.93 -36.52 47.88
C ILE A 357 12.80 -36.04 48.79
N GLU A 358 12.92 -36.31 50.08
CA GLU A 358 12.00 -35.84 51.12
C GLU A 358 12.36 -34.44 51.64
N ALA A 359 13.27 -33.74 50.95
CA ALA A 359 13.69 -32.40 51.32
C ALA A 359 12.51 -31.40 51.32
N THR A 360 12.58 -30.44 52.23
CA THR A 360 11.64 -29.32 52.24
C THR A 360 12.21 -28.15 51.43
N VAL A 361 11.35 -27.43 50.72
CA VAL A 361 11.75 -26.24 49.96
C VAL A 361 11.32 -25.01 50.73
N ALA A 362 12.22 -24.04 50.88
CA ALA A 362 11.91 -22.72 51.41
C ALA A 362 12.13 -21.67 50.33
N ASP A 363 11.19 -20.75 50.17
CA ASP A 363 11.31 -19.63 49.25
C ASP A 363 12.30 -18.56 49.78
N PRO A 364 12.59 -17.49 49.00
CA PRO A 364 13.44 -16.40 49.46
C PRO A 364 12.98 -15.72 50.75
N THR A 365 11.67 -15.78 51.08
CA THR A 365 11.09 -15.18 52.30
C THR A 365 11.16 -16.12 53.52
N GLY A 366 11.46 -17.41 53.30
CA GLY A 366 11.45 -18.44 54.34
C GLY A 366 10.14 -19.22 54.46
N ALA A 367 9.14 -18.92 53.62
CA ALA A 367 7.90 -19.69 53.58
C ALA A 367 8.17 -21.08 52.97
N LYS A 368 7.53 -22.11 53.54
CA LYS A 368 7.60 -23.47 53.00
C LYS A 368 6.87 -23.54 51.66
N ALA A 369 7.58 -23.94 50.63
CA ALA A 369 7.03 -24.22 49.31
C ALA A 369 6.82 -25.74 49.12
N GLN A 370 5.88 -26.11 48.25
CA GLN A 370 5.68 -27.52 47.91
C GLN A 370 6.80 -27.99 46.97
N PRO A 371 7.49 -29.11 47.28
CA PRO A 371 8.50 -29.66 46.39
C PRO A 371 7.85 -30.15 45.08
N PRO A 372 8.53 -30.05 43.93
CA PRO A 372 8.01 -30.51 42.64
C PRO A 372 7.91 -32.02 42.50
N LEU A 373 8.46 -32.79 43.46
CA LEU A 373 8.48 -34.25 43.45
C LEU A 373 7.47 -34.80 44.45
N HIS A 374 6.49 -35.57 43.95
CA HIS A 374 5.49 -36.26 44.78
C HIS A 374 5.76 -37.77 44.94
N SER A 375 6.74 -38.34 44.21
CA SER A 375 7.06 -39.77 44.24
C SER A 375 8.54 -40.06 43.95
N LEU A 376 9.09 -41.09 44.62
CA LEU A 376 10.43 -41.66 44.38
C LEU A 376 10.62 -42.20 42.95
N SER A 377 9.53 -42.55 42.26
CA SER A 377 9.54 -43.07 40.88
C SER A 377 9.59 -41.98 39.81
N SER A 378 9.44 -40.70 40.18
CA SER A 378 9.47 -39.56 39.26
C SER A 378 10.90 -39.16 38.84
N LEU A 379 11.93 -39.77 39.43
CA LEU A 379 13.33 -39.44 39.18
C LEU A 379 13.93 -40.30 38.07
N HIS A 380 13.80 -39.83 36.85
CA HIS A 380 14.53 -40.36 35.71
C HIS A 380 15.86 -39.59 35.59
N GLY A 381 17.00 -40.29 35.53
CA GLY A 381 18.33 -39.67 35.31
C GLY A 381 19.12 -39.23 36.56
N GLY A 382 18.89 -39.87 37.71
CA GLY A 382 19.74 -39.71 38.90
C GLY A 382 19.77 -38.29 39.48
N HIS A 383 20.95 -37.86 39.97
CA HIS A 383 21.15 -36.51 40.52
C HIS A 383 20.92 -35.39 39.48
N SER A 384 21.30 -35.62 38.22
CA SER A 384 21.15 -34.58 37.18
C SER A 384 19.68 -34.32 36.84
N GLY A 385 18.87 -35.38 36.74
CA GLY A 385 17.42 -35.30 36.57
C GLY A 385 16.73 -34.60 37.73
N TRP A 386 17.08 -34.97 38.98
CA TRP A 386 16.56 -34.30 40.18
C TRP A 386 16.79 -32.79 40.14
N LEU A 387 18.02 -32.36 39.84
CA LEU A 387 18.37 -30.94 39.83
C LEU A 387 17.68 -30.19 38.67
N ASN A 388 17.47 -30.84 37.52
CA ASN A 388 16.70 -30.25 36.41
C ASN A 388 15.23 -30.04 36.81
N THR A 389 14.59 -31.02 37.46
CA THR A 389 13.21 -30.86 37.96
C THR A 389 13.06 -29.68 38.90
N TYR A 390 14.00 -29.51 39.84
CA TYR A 390 14.01 -28.36 40.75
C TYR A 390 14.28 -27.03 40.04
N SER A 391 15.13 -27.05 39.01
CA SER A 391 15.44 -25.87 38.21
C SER A 391 14.23 -25.42 37.37
N GLU A 392 13.55 -26.34 36.68
CA GLU A 392 12.30 -26.06 35.96
C GLU A 392 11.20 -25.55 36.89
N TRP A 393 11.08 -26.14 38.09
CA TRP A 393 10.14 -25.66 39.09
C TRP A 393 10.47 -24.22 39.52
N LEU A 394 11.74 -23.89 39.78
CA LEU A 394 12.15 -22.53 40.11
C LEU A 394 11.85 -21.54 38.98
N LEU A 395 12.08 -21.95 37.73
CA LEU A 395 11.76 -21.15 36.54
C LEU A 395 10.24 -20.91 36.43
N ARG A 396 9.40 -21.92 36.67
CA ARG A 396 7.93 -21.76 36.71
C ARG A 396 7.45 -20.80 37.79
N GLN A 397 8.09 -20.82 38.97
CA GLN A 397 7.76 -19.88 40.05
C GLN A 397 8.19 -18.45 39.71
N THR A 398 9.32 -18.29 39.03
CA THR A 398 9.87 -16.97 38.67
C THR A 398 9.14 -16.36 37.46
N TYR A 399 8.75 -17.20 36.49
CA TYR A 399 8.10 -16.83 35.24
C TYR A 399 6.79 -17.61 35.02
N PRO A 400 5.77 -17.39 35.87
CA PRO A 400 4.51 -18.13 35.82
C PRO A 400 3.75 -18.01 34.49
N LEU A 401 3.96 -16.93 33.72
CA LEU A 401 3.30 -16.73 32.42
C LEU A 401 4.15 -17.18 31.23
N PHE A 402 5.41 -17.61 31.43
CA PHE A 402 6.30 -17.96 30.32
C PHE A 402 5.73 -19.08 29.44
N GLU A 403 5.24 -20.18 30.05
CA GLU A 403 4.74 -21.35 29.31
C GLU A 403 3.56 -21.01 28.38
N ARG A 404 2.79 -19.97 28.70
CA ARG A 404 1.69 -19.50 27.84
C ARG A 404 2.18 -18.93 26.51
N PHE A 405 3.35 -18.32 26.50
CA PHE A 405 3.95 -17.70 25.32
C PHE A 405 5.14 -18.50 24.77
N ALA A 406 5.55 -19.57 25.45
CA ALA A 406 6.80 -20.27 25.23
C ALA A 406 6.96 -20.73 23.78
N PRO A 407 8.15 -20.55 23.19
CA PRO A 407 8.39 -20.90 21.81
C PRO A 407 8.40 -22.42 21.61
N GLY A 408 7.88 -22.88 20.49
CA GLY A 408 7.86 -24.29 20.08
C GLY A 408 9.14 -24.76 19.38
N PHE A 409 10.16 -23.92 19.31
CA PHE A 409 11.42 -24.18 18.61
C PHE A 409 12.60 -23.56 19.36
N GLU A 410 13.81 -24.01 19.05
CA GLU A 410 15.06 -23.51 19.63
C GLU A 410 15.45 -22.10 19.12
N PRO A 411 16.48 -21.44 19.69
CA PRO A 411 16.89 -20.09 19.29
C PRO A 411 17.10 -19.95 17.78
N LEU A 412 16.62 -18.85 17.21
CA LEU A 412 16.59 -18.69 15.76
C LEU A 412 17.97 -18.25 15.22
N PRO A 413 18.45 -18.88 14.12
CA PRO A 413 19.67 -18.40 13.47
C PRO A 413 19.43 -17.04 12.80
N LYS A 414 20.50 -16.25 12.61
CA LYS A 414 20.43 -14.95 11.92
C LYS A 414 19.75 -15.01 10.54
N GLU A 415 19.89 -16.13 9.85
CA GLU A 415 19.27 -16.35 8.55
C GLU A 415 17.74 -16.43 8.60
N ALA A 416 17.18 -16.97 9.69
CA ALA A 416 15.73 -17.01 9.87
C ALA A 416 15.13 -15.60 9.93
N TYR A 417 15.77 -14.69 10.65
CA TYR A 417 15.39 -13.28 10.71
C TYR A 417 15.48 -12.60 9.34
N ARG A 418 16.56 -12.83 8.58
CA ARG A 418 16.72 -12.24 7.24
C ARG A 418 15.64 -12.72 6.28
N GLN A 419 15.38 -14.03 6.23
CA GLN A 419 14.33 -14.58 5.38
C GLN A 419 12.95 -14.06 5.78
N PHE A 420 12.68 -13.95 7.08
CA PHE A 420 11.45 -13.34 7.58
C PHE A 420 11.30 -11.90 7.12
N MET A 421 12.30 -11.05 7.34
CA MET A 421 12.24 -9.64 6.98
C MET A 421 12.12 -9.43 5.46
N LYS A 422 12.88 -10.19 4.67
CA LYS A 422 12.81 -10.18 3.20
C LYS A 422 11.42 -10.61 2.71
N PHE A 423 10.89 -11.71 3.23
CA PHE A 423 9.58 -12.21 2.83
C PHE A 423 8.47 -11.18 3.09
N VAL A 424 8.46 -10.60 4.30
CA VAL A 424 7.44 -9.60 4.69
C VAL A 424 7.59 -8.28 3.92
N SER A 425 8.77 -7.98 3.37
CA SER A 425 8.96 -6.81 2.50
C SER A 425 8.28 -6.96 1.14
N GLU A 426 8.11 -8.20 0.67
CA GLU A 426 7.62 -8.51 -0.67
C GLU A 426 6.18 -9.07 -0.66
N HIS A 427 5.76 -9.69 0.44
CA HIS A 427 4.52 -10.48 0.56
C HIS A 427 3.79 -10.24 1.88
N ASP A 428 2.49 -10.56 1.92
CA ASP A 428 1.73 -10.54 3.16
C ASP A 428 2.24 -11.63 4.13
N LEU A 429 2.38 -11.28 5.41
CA LEU A 429 2.84 -12.21 6.45
C LEU A 429 1.90 -13.42 6.61
N GLY A 430 0.65 -13.38 6.15
CA GLY A 430 -0.28 -14.51 6.12
C GLY A 430 -0.24 -15.38 4.85
N ALA A 431 0.54 -15.01 3.83
CA ALA A 431 0.54 -15.71 2.54
C ALA A 431 0.98 -17.18 2.66
N GLN A 432 0.28 -18.08 1.94
CA GLN A 432 0.47 -19.53 2.02
C GLN A 432 1.85 -19.99 1.49
N ASP A 433 2.32 -19.37 0.40
CA ASP A 433 3.62 -19.67 -0.20
C ASP A 433 4.72 -18.88 0.51
N ALA A 434 5.27 -19.47 1.58
CA ALA A 434 6.31 -18.86 2.40
C ALA A 434 7.51 -19.80 2.60
N PRO A 435 8.74 -19.25 2.74
CA PRO A 435 9.92 -20.04 3.10
C PRO A 435 9.76 -20.80 4.42
N ASP A 436 10.52 -21.88 4.58
CA ASP A 436 10.40 -22.76 5.75
C ASP A 436 10.65 -22.04 7.08
N PHE A 437 11.63 -21.12 7.15
CA PHE A 437 11.85 -20.31 8.35
C PHE A 437 10.67 -19.37 8.65
N VAL A 438 9.98 -18.86 7.63
CA VAL A 438 8.79 -18.01 7.85
C VAL A 438 7.64 -18.86 8.39
N LYS A 439 7.42 -20.05 7.83
CA LYS A 439 6.43 -21.02 8.34
C LYS A 439 6.74 -21.42 9.78
N LEU A 440 8.01 -21.67 10.10
CA LEU A 440 8.48 -21.98 11.44
C LEU A 440 8.22 -20.81 12.41
N ILE A 441 8.59 -19.58 12.05
CA ILE A 441 8.38 -18.40 12.90
C ILE A 441 6.89 -18.18 13.18
N ARG A 442 6.02 -18.36 12.18
CA ARG A 442 4.55 -18.28 12.36
C ARG A 442 4.07 -19.25 13.44
N GLU A 443 4.39 -20.54 13.28
CA GLU A 443 3.84 -21.59 14.14
C GLU A 443 4.53 -21.67 15.51
N ALA A 444 5.85 -21.54 15.57
CA ALA A 444 6.62 -21.76 16.78
C ALA A 444 6.79 -20.51 17.66
N TYR A 445 6.55 -19.31 17.12
CA TYR A 445 6.74 -18.05 17.86
C TYR A 445 5.50 -17.14 17.81
N LEU A 446 5.02 -16.76 16.63
CA LEU A 446 3.96 -15.74 16.51
C LEU A 446 2.60 -16.22 17.01
N VAL A 447 2.26 -17.49 16.77
CA VAL A 447 1.03 -18.12 17.28
C VAL A 447 1.06 -18.24 18.81
N PRO A 448 2.10 -18.80 19.46
CA PRO A 448 2.24 -18.80 20.93
C PRO A 448 2.18 -17.40 21.56
N MET A 449 2.78 -16.39 20.92
CA MET A 449 2.71 -15.00 21.40
C MET A 449 1.35 -14.31 21.18
N GLY A 450 0.40 -14.97 20.49
CA GLY A 450 -0.92 -14.41 20.18
C GLY A 450 -0.90 -13.25 19.18
N LEU A 451 0.21 -13.08 18.43
CA LEU A 451 0.34 -12.07 17.39
C LEU A 451 -0.32 -12.53 16.07
N MET A 452 -0.43 -13.85 15.89
CA MET A 452 -1.12 -14.48 14.77
C MET A 452 -2.09 -15.57 15.25
N GLN A 453 -3.11 -15.85 14.44
CA GLN A 453 -4.07 -16.92 14.66
C GLN A 453 -4.10 -17.86 13.46
N ARG A 454 -4.12 -19.16 13.73
CA ARG A 454 -4.29 -20.19 12.71
C ARG A 454 -5.79 -20.42 12.46
N LYS A 455 -6.24 -20.19 11.22
CA LYS A 455 -7.60 -20.47 10.75
C LYS A 455 -7.52 -21.50 9.63
N GLY A 456 -7.53 -22.79 9.99
CA GLY A 456 -7.34 -23.89 9.05
C GLY A 456 -5.91 -23.94 8.50
N SER A 457 -5.76 -23.75 7.18
CA SER A 457 -4.47 -23.64 6.48
C SER A 457 -3.95 -22.20 6.37
N GLU A 458 -4.74 -21.22 6.79
CA GLU A 458 -4.38 -19.80 6.71
C GLU A 458 -3.90 -19.25 8.05
N TYR A 459 -2.96 -18.32 7.98
CA TYR A 459 -2.47 -17.57 9.13
C TYR A 459 -2.93 -16.13 9.00
N VAL A 460 -3.62 -15.63 10.03
CA VAL A 460 -4.18 -14.29 10.03
C VAL A 460 -3.56 -13.50 11.18
N MET A 461 -3.15 -12.26 10.91
CA MET A 461 -2.69 -11.35 11.95
C MET A 461 -3.83 -11.04 12.93
N SER A 462 -3.50 -10.91 14.21
CA SER A 462 -4.47 -10.47 15.22
C SER A 462 -4.95 -9.04 14.89
N PRO A 463 -6.25 -8.80 14.67
CA PRO A 463 -6.75 -7.52 14.13
C PRO A 463 -6.73 -6.35 15.14
N LYS A 464 -6.49 -6.62 16.43
CA LYS A 464 -6.35 -5.62 17.49
C LYS A 464 -5.11 -5.94 18.31
N LEU A 465 -3.94 -5.54 17.82
CA LEU A 465 -2.67 -5.76 18.52
C LEU A 465 -2.64 -5.02 19.87
N ASP A 466 -3.34 -3.89 20.00
CA ASP A 466 -3.50 -3.16 21.26
C ASP A 466 -4.16 -3.99 22.38
N ASN A 467 -4.91 -5.04 22.03
CA ASN A 467 -5.50 -5.95 23.00
C ASN A 467 -4.57 -7.10 23.37
N ASN A 468 -3.48 -7.32 22.63
CA ASN A 468 -2.50 -8.34 22.95
C ASN A 468 -1.77 -7.96 24.24
N GLU A 469 -1.64 -8.93 25.14
CA GLU A 469 -1.09 -8.71 26.47
C GLU A 469 0.36 -8.23 26.45
N LEU A 470 1.20 -8.79 25.58
CA LEU A 470 2.61 -8.41 25.47
C LEU A 470 2.76 -6.99 24.91
N VAL A 471 1.87 -6.59 24.00
CA VAL A 471 1.83 -5.23 23.45
C VAL A 471 1.36 -4.22 24.49
N ARG A 472 0.35 -4.56 25.29
CA ARG A 472 -0.13 -3.73 26.41
C ARG A 472 0.90 -3.57 27.50
N LEU A 473 1.69 -4.61 27.77
CA LEU A 473 2.81 -4.56 28.71
C LEU A 473 3.89 -3.59 28.22
N LEU A 474 4.16 -3.56 26.92
CA LEU A 474 5.19 -2.74 26.30
C LEU A 474 4.78 -1.25 26.19
N SER A 475 3.49 -0.97 25.97
CA SER A 475 2.98 0.38 25.66
C SER A 475 3.42 1.48 26.66
N PRO A 476 3.27 1.33 28.00
CA PRO A 476 3.67 2.36 28.96
C PRO A 476 5.17 2.68 28.94
N ILE A 477 5.99 1.71 28.51
CA ILE A 477 7.44 1.89 28.45
C ILE A 477 7.84 2.61 27.18
N LEU A 478 7.15 2.35 26.06
CA LEU A 478 7.40 3.05 24.79
C LEU A 478 7.13 4.55 24.88
N ASP A 479 6.16 4.98 25.71
CA ASP A 479 5.85 6.39 25.97
C ASP A 479 7.05 7.18 26.52
N HIS A 480 8.08 6.51 27.02
CA HIS A 480 9.32 7.12 27.53
C HIS A 480 10.51 6.98 26.59
N HIS A 481 10.28 6.56 25.35
CA HIS A 481 11.29 6.43 24.29
C HIS A 481 12.53 5.62 24.73
N PRO A 482 12.34 4.38 25.22
CA PRO A 482 13.37 3.60 25.88
C PRO A 482 14.44 3.13 24.89
N SER A 483 15.64 2.88 25.40
CA SER A 483 16.62 2.10 24.65
C SER A 483 16.13 0.65 24.46
N PRO A 484 16.48 -0.03 23.36
CA PRO A 484 16.20 -1.45 23.16
C PRO A 484 16.61 -2.34 24.34
N THR A 485 17.79 -2.11 24.95
CA THR A 485 18.26 -2.86 26.12
C THR A 485 17.23 -2.86 27.25
N ARG A 486 16.68 -1.69 27.59
CA ARG A 486 15.66 -1.52 28.62
C ARG A 486 14.35 -2.26 28.30
N VAL A 487 14.01 -2.37 27.02
CA VAL A 487 12.84 -3.15 26.58
C VAL A 487 13.11 -4.65 26.76
N TYR A 488 14.29 -5.13 26.38
CA TYR A 488 14.69 -6.52 26.60
C TYR A 488 14.70 -6.88 28.09
N GLU A 489 15.26 -6.01 28.94
CA GLU A 489 15.26 -6.18 30.40
C GLU A 489 13.83 -6.23 30.96
N HIS A 490 12.93 -5.37 30.49
CA HIS A 490 11.55 -5.36 30.99
C HIS A 490 10.77 -6.61 30.60
N LEU A 491 10.90 -7.06 29.35
CA LEU A 491 10.18 -8.22 28.83
C LEU A 491 10.76 -9.56 29.32
N SER A 492 12.06 -9.59 29.66
CA SER A 492 12.71 -10.74 30.28
C SER A 492 12.55 -10.78 31.81
N ALA A 493 12.02 -9.71 32.42
CA ALA A 493 11.81 -9.63 33.85
C ALA A 493 10.77 -10.66 34.36
N PRO A 494 10.78 -10.97 35.68
CA PRO A 494 9.83 -11.88 36.32
C PRO A 494 8.37 -11.57 36.02
N VAL A 495 7.58 -12.63 36.16
CA VAL A 495 6.24 -12.88 35.60
C VAL A 495 6.28 -13.44 34.16
N TYR A 496 6.90 -12.77 33.20
CA TYR A 496 6.86 -13.17 31.78
C TYR A 496 8.07 -13.99 31.31
N GLY A 497 9.29 -13.50 31.58
CA GLY A 497 10.52 -14.22 31.21
C GLY A 497 10.71 -14.46 29.71
N LEU A 498 10.30 -13.52 28.84
CA LEU A 498 10.45 -13.72 27.39
C LEU A 498 11.93 -13.88 27.00
N VAL A 499 12.19 -14.84 26.11
CA VAL A 499 13.54 -15.09 25.58
C VAL A 499 13.89 -14.09 24.48
N PRO A 500 15.20 -13.87 24.17
CA PRO A 500 15.63 -12.85 23.21
C PRO A 500 14.97 -12.94 21.85
N ASP A 501 14.75 -14.15 21.32
CA ASP A 501 14.10 -14.37 20.02
C ASP A 501 12.63 -13.96 20.02
N GLN A 502 11.89 -14.24 21.10
CA GLN A 502 10.50 -13.78 21.26
C GLN A 502 10.43 -12.25 21.27
N ILE A 503 11.31 -11.61 22.04
CA ILE A 503 11.37 -10.14 22.15
C ILE A 503 11.72 -9.53 20.79
N GLN A 504 12.71 -10.08 20.09
CA GLN A 504 13.12 -9.59 18.78
C GLN A 504 12.00 -9.70 17.74
N LEU A 505 11.32 -10.85 17.69
CA LEU A 505 10.20 -11.05 16.78
C LEU A 505 8.99 -10.17 17.12
N LEU A 506 8.68 -9.99 18.41
CA LEU A 506 7.65 -9.05 18.86
C LEU A 506 7.95 -7.64 18.36
N LEU A 507 9.18 -7.14 18.57
CA LEU A 507 9.59 -5.82 18.11
C LEU A 507 9.53 -5.69 16.58
N LEU A 508 10.01 -6.70 15.84
CA LEU A 508 9.95 -6.70 14.38
C LEU A 508 8.50 -6.68 13.87
N VAL A 509 7.61 -7.49 14.45
CA VAL A 509 6.19 -7.51 14.06
C VAL A 509 5.54 -6.16 14.35
N LEU A 510 5.77 -5.56 15.51
CA LEU A 510 5.22 -4.25 15.84
C LEU A 510 5.80 -3.14 14.93
N LEU A 511 7.08 -3.22 14.56
CA LEU A 511 7.70 -2.31 13.58
C LEU A 511 7.05 -2.44 12.19
N ILE A 512 6.83 -3.68 11.73
CA ILE A 512 6.19 -4.00 10.45
C ILE A 512 4.74 -3.49 10.42
N GLN A 513 3.99 -3.73 11.50
CA GLN A 513 2.59 -3.33 11.64
C GLN A 513 2.42 -1.83 11.85
N GLY A 514 3.45 -1.16 12.38
CA GLY A 514 3.47 0.29 12.58
C GLY A 514 3.08 0.78 13.96
N GLU A 515 3.06 -0.14 14.92
CA GLU A 515 2.80 0.10 16.34
C GLU A 515 4.03 0.67 17.05
N LEU A 516 5.22 0.52 16.47
CA LEU A 516 6.45 1.14 16.96
C LEU A 516 7.39 1.55 15.83
N ASP A 517 8.38 2.36 16.19
CA ASP A 517 9.53 2.71 15.36
C ASP A 517 10.84 2.47 16.13
N ILE A 518 11.93 2.15 15.42
CA ILE A 518 13.26 1.96 15.98
C ILE A 518 14.19 2.99 15.34
N VAL A 519 14.87 3.79 16.16
CA VAL A 519 15.69 4.91 15.67
C VAL A 519 17.16 4.82 16.11
N LYS A 520 18.05 5.31 15.24
CA LYS A 520 19.47 5.56 15.54
C LYS A 520 19.84 6.98 15.10
N GLY A 521 20.21 7.83 16.04
CA GLY A 521 20.29 9.28 15.86
C GLY A 521 18.93 9.85 15.48
N GLU A 522 18.85 10.44 14.27
CA GLU A 522 17.60 10.97 13.69
C GLU A 522 16.97 10.02 12.65
N HIS A 523 17.58 8.86 12.38
CA HIS A 523 17.15 7.95 11.32
C HIS A 523 16.19 6.88 11.87
N SER A 524 15.00 6.78 11.27
CA SER A 524 14.08 5.66 11.45
C SER A 524 14.53 4.45 10.63
N TYR A 525 14.50 3.27 11.24
CA TYR A 525 14.86 2.01 10.59
C TYR A 525 13.63 1.22 10.12
N ARG A 526 12.44 1.83 10.16
CA ARG A 526 11.22 1.17 9.72
C ARG A 526 11.19 0.83 8.22
N GLU A 527 11.94 1.55 7.39
CA GLU A 527 12.01 1.34 5.93
C GLU A 527 13.14 0.41 5.50
N ILE A 528 14.16 0.29 6.34
CA ILE A 528 15.36 -0.54 6.11
C ILE A 528 15.46 -1.62 7.19
N TYR A 529 14.31 -2.12 7.64
CA TYR A 529 14.25 -3.11 8.70
C TYR A 529 14.87 -4.44 8.28
N ASP A 530 15.02 -4.71 6.99
CA ASP A 530 15.80 -5.82 6.45
C ASP A 530 17.31 -5.74 6.81
N THR A 531 17.81 -4.53 7.10
CA THR A 531 19.17 -4.29 7.61
C THR A 531 19.28 -4.37 9.14
N LEU A 532 18.17 -4.54 9.84
CA LEU A 532 18.06 -4.54 11.31
C LEU A 532 18.55 -5.88 11.89
N SER A 533 19.88 -6.04 11.91
CA SER A 533 20.53 -7.30 12.30
C SER A 533 20.39 -7.64 13.79
N SER A 534 20.32 -6.63 14.67
CA SER A 534 20.03 -6.80 16.10
C SER A 534 19.47 -5.50 16.69
N PRO A 535 18.21 -5.48 17.18
CA PRO A 535 17.60 -4.28 17.77
C PRO A 535 18.39 -3.67 18.93
N LEU A 536 19.27 -4.43 19.59
CA LEU A 536 20.09 -3.96 20.72
C LEU A 536 21.13 -2.89 20.36
N GLN A 537 21.44 -2.70 19.09
CA GLN A 537 22.47 -1.75 18.62
C GLN A 537 21.93 -0.33 18.32
N TYR A 538 20.66 -0.10 18.62
CA TYR A 538 19.92 1.12 18.27
C TYR A 538 19.67 1.97 19.52
N ASP A 539 19.37 3.26 19.30
CA ASP A 539 19.37 4.22 20.40
C ASP A 539 18.05 4.20 21.16
N ARG A 540 16.91 4.23 20.45
CA ARG A 540 15.57 4.37 21.05
C ARG A 540 14.50 3.62 20.26
N ILE A 541 13.45 3.22 20.96
CA ILE A 541 12.20 2.69 20.40
C ILE A 541 11.09 3.72 20.68
N LEU A 542 10.30 4.06 19.67
CA LEU A 542 9.23 5.06 19.75
C LEU A 542 7.87 4.38 19.50
N PRO A 543 6.77 4.86 20.09
CA PRO A 543 5.43 4.38 19.74
C PRO A 543 5.08 4.83 18.32
N GLY A 544 4.54 3.91 17.53
CA GLY A 544 4.20 4.11 16.13
C GLY A 544 2.73 4.48 15.99
N HIS A 545 2.44 5.56 15.25
CA HIS A 545 1.09 5.92 14.82
C HIS A 545 1.11 6.07 13.30
N ALA A 546 1.44 4.99 12.60
CA ALA A 546 1.65 5.01 11.16
C ALA A 546 1.08 3.79 10.45
N LEU A 547 0.89 3.91 9.14
CA LEU A 547 0.37 2.85 8.28
C LEU A 547 1.29 1.62 8.31
N SER A 548 0.72 0.42 8.23
CA SER A 548 1.48 -0.83 8.09
C SER A 548 2.28 -0.85 6.79
N LEU A 549 3.29 -1.71 6.66
CA LEU A 549 4.07 -1.80 5.41
C LEU A 549 3.22 -2.17 4.18
N ASN A 550 2.22 -3.03 4.35
CA ASN A 550 1.25 -3.34 3.29
C ASN A 550 0.43 -2.10 2.89
N GLN A 551 -0.03 -1.33 3.88
CA GLN A 551 -0.74 -0.07 3.66
C GLN A 551 0.14 0.96 2.95
N LEU A 552 1.42 1.04 3.30
CA LEU A 552 2.39 1.91 2.64
C LEU A 552 2.59 1.52 1.18
N ARG A 553 2.73 0.22 0.89
CA ARG A 553 2.82 -0.27 -0.48
C ARG A 553 1.56 0.03 -1.28
N ASN A 554 0.39 -0.14 -0.68
CA ASN A 554 -0.89 0.21 -1.31
C ASN A 554 -1.00 1.72 -1.55
N LEU A 555 -0.59 2.55 -0.58
CA LEU A 555 -0.53 4.00 -0.72
C LEU A 555 0.45 4.41 -1.83
N GLN A 556 1.61 3.76 -1.92
CA GLN A 556 2.58 3.98 -2.99
C GLN A 556 1.99 3.66 -4.36
N ILE A 557 1.34 2.50 -4.51
CA ILE A 557 0.67 2.10 -5.77
C ILE A 557 -0.39 3.14 -6.19
N LEU A 558 -1.17 3.64 -5.23
CA LEU A 558 -2.17 4.69 -5.48
C LEU A 558 -1.50 6.00 -5.88
N CYS A 559 -0.43 6.41 -5.19
CA CYS A 559 0.29 7.64 -5.51
C CYS A 559 0.91 7.57 -6.91
N GLU A 560 1.62 6.48 -7.24
CA GLU A 560 2.18 6.25 -8.57
C GLU A 560 1.09 6.22 -9.65
N GLY A 561 0.01 5.47 -9.39
CA GLY A 561 -1.12 5.30 -10.29
C GLY A 561 -1.85 6.60 -10.64
N PHE A 562 -1.90 7.55 -9.70
CA PHE A 562 -2.53 8.87 -9.88
C PHE A 562 -1.52 10.01 -10.06
N ARG A 563 -0.23 9.70 -10.28
CA ARG A 563 0.87 10.67 -10.46
C ARG A 563 1.02 11.68 -9.31
N ILE A 564 0.74 11.24 -8.09
CA ILE A 564 0.98 11.98 -6.86
C ILE A 564 2.45 11.75 -6.44
N PRO A 565 3.20 12.80 -6.00
CA PRO A 565 4.60 12.64 -5.62
C PRO A 565 4.79 11.62 -4.49
N VAL A 566 5.56 10.57 -4.78
CA VAL A 566 5.93 9.55 -3.79
C VAL A 566 7.10 10.09 -2.96
N PRO A 567 7.00 10.10 -1.62
CA PRO A 567 8.10 10.53 -0.77
C PRO A 567 9.29 9.55 -0.87
N ARG A 568 10.52 10.07 -0.76
CA ARG A 568 11.73 9.23 -0.72
C ARG A 568 11.84 8.39 0.54
N GLN A 569 11.21 8.87 1.63
CA GLN A 569 11.10 8.20 2.92
C GLN A 569 9.67 8.38 3.45
N TRP A 570 9.06 7.29 3.88
CA TRP A 570 7.74 7.13 4.48
C TRP A 570 7.72 7.38 6.00
N SER A 571 8.33 8.46 6.48
CA SER A 571 8.10 8.93 7.86
C SER A 571 6.61 9.16 8.14
N VAL A 572 6.16 9.08 9.40
CA VAL A 572 4.74 9.32 9.79
C VAL A 572 4.19 10.61 9.17
N LEU A 573 5.00 11.67 9.16
CA LEU A 573 4.63 12.95 8.56
C LEU A 573 4.52 12.87 7.03
N ALA A 574 5.44 12.16 6.37
CA ALA A 574 5.38 11.92 4.92
C ALA A 574 4.17 11.05 4.54
N GLN A 575 3.81 10.06 5.37
CA GLN A 575 2.61 9.25 5.20
C GLN A 575 1.34 10.10 5.28
N LYS A 576 1.20 10.89 6.35
CA LYS A 576 0.08 11.83 6.51
C LYS A 576 -0.02 12.79 5.32
N ARG A 577 1.12 13.33 4.87
CA ARG A 577 1.19 14.22 3.72
C ARG A 577 0.75 13.54 2.42
N ALA A 578 1.22 12.31 2.16
CA ALA A 578 0.84 11.55 0.98
C ALA A 578 -0.65 11.17 0.98
N VAL A 579 -1.18 10.74 2.14
CA VAL A 579 -2.62 10.49 2.31
C VAL A 579 -3.44 11.75 2.09
N GLU A 580 -3.00 12.89 2.60
CA GLU A 580 -3.70 14.16 2.41
C GLU A 580 -3.66 14.63 0.95
N GLN A 581 -2.56 14.38 0.23
CA GLN A 581 -2.48 14.60 -1.21
C GLN A 581 -3.42 13.68 -1.99
N LEU A 582 -3.51 12.40 -1.61
CA LEU A 582 -4.45 11.44 -2.19
C LEU A 582 -5.90 11.85 -1.92
N ARG A 583 -6.20 12.33 -0.70
CA ARG A 583 -7.51 12.85 -0.32
C ARG A 583 -7.89 14.06 -1.17
N LYS A 584 -6.96 15.00 -1.38
CA LYS A 584 -7.17 16.15 -2.27
C LYS A 584 -7.46 15.73 -3.71
N TYR A 585 -6.72 14.75 -4.24
CA TYR A 585 -6.97 14.18 -5.57
C TYR A 585 -8.35 13.52 -5.65
N GLY A 586 -8.69 12.69 -4.65
CA GLY A 586 -9.96 11.99 -4.54
C GLY A 586 -11.16 12.93 -4.46
N ARG A 587 -11.07 14.06 -3.75
CA ARG A 587 -12.12 15.10 -3.75
C ARG A 587 -12.36 15.65 -5.15
N GLY A 588 -11.29 15.97 -5.89
CA GLY A 588 -11.41 16.45 -7.27
C GLY A 588 -12.10 15.44 -8.19
N GLN A 589 -11.73 14.15 -8.09
CA GLN A 589 -12.38 13.08 -8.84
C GLN A 589 -13.86 12.93 -8.47
N ARG A 590 -14.16 12.93 -7.17
CA ARG A 590 -15.54 12.84 -6.66
C ARG A 590 -16.40 13.99 -7.15
N ASP A 591 -15.91 15.22 -7.09
CA ASP A 591 -16.67 16.41 -7.48
C ASP A 591 -16.96 16.41 -8.98
N GLN A 592 -15.98 16.01 -9.80
CA GLN A 592 -16.16 15.81 -11.25
C GLN A 592 -17.20 14.72 -11.56
N MET A 593 -17.11 13.57 -10.90
CA MET A 593 -18.03 12.45 -11.08
C MET A 593 -19.44 12.75 -10.56
N SER A 594 -19.56 13.50 -9.46
CA SER A 594 -20.85 13.92 -8.91
C SER A 594 -21.56 14.88 -9.88
N GLY A 595 -20.83 15.85 -10.45
CA GLY A 595 -21.36 16.71 -11.50
C GLY A 595 -21.78 15.93 -12.76
N PHE A 596 -21.05 14.88 -13.10
CA PHE A 596 -21.41 13.98 -14.20
C PHE A 596 -22.69 13.17 -13.92
N VAL A 597 -22.84 12.63 -12.71
CA VAL A 597 -24.05 11.90 -12.27
C VAL A 597 -25.28 12.81 -12.30
N THR A 598 -25.19 14.05 -11.85
CA THR A 598 -26.31 15.01 -11.94
C THR A 598 -26.75 15.21 -13.39
N LYS A 599 -25.81 15.44 -14.31
CA LYS A 599 -26.11 15.58 -15.74
C LYS A 599 -26.74 14.31 -16.31
N LEU A 600 -26.22 13.13 -16.01
CA LEU A 600 -26.79 11.86 -16.47
C LEU A 600 -28.25 11.67 -16.02
N LYS A 601 -28.56 12.04 -14.77
CA LYS A 601 -29.92 12.00 -14.21
C LYS A 601 -30.86 12.97 -14.93
N ASP A 602 -30.40 14.19 -15.23
CA ASP A 602 -31.19 15.21 -15.93
C ASP A 602 -31.56 14.79 -17.37
N TYR A 603 -30.73 13.98 -18.03
CA TYR A 603 -30.97 13.44 -19.38
C TYR A 603 -31.74 12.10 -19.41
N GLY A 604 -32.17 11.59 -18.25
CA GLY A 604 -33.10 10.45 -18.15
C GLY A 604 -32.47 9.07 -18.38
N GLU A 605 -31.16 8.92 -18.24
CA GLU A 605 -30.46 7.67 -18.49
C GLU A 605 -30.09 6.97 -17.17
N ALA A 606 -30.68 5.79 -16.93
CA ALA A 606 -30.40 5.00 -15.74
C ALA A 606 -30.13 3.54 -16.08
N GLY A 607 -28.99 3.06 -15.59
CA GLY A 607 -28.58 1.67 -15.61
C GLY A 607 -27.18 1.53 -15.01
N ASP A 608 -26.33 0.75 -15.67
CA ASP A 608 -25.08 0.24 -15.09
C ASP A 608 -23.99 1.31 -14.92
N VAL A 609 -23.86 2.26 -15.86
CA VAL A 609 -22.82 3.31 -15.79
C VAL A 609 -23.06 4.24 -14.61
N LEU A 610 -24.32 4.60 -14.33
CA LEU A 610 -24.67 5.45 -13.18
C LEU A 610 -24.29 4.75 -11.86
N SER A 611 -24.65 3.47 -11.72
CA SER A 611 -24.33 2.64 -10.56
C SER A 611 -22.82 2.47 -10.36
N GLN A 612 -22.07 2.28 -11.46
CA GLN A 612 -20.61 2.19 -11.42
C GLN A 612 -19.96 3.50 -10.96
N VAL A 613 -20.41 4.65 -11.48
CA VAL A 613 -19.92 5.97 -11.06
C VAL A 613 -20.28 6.27 -9.60
N GLU A 614 -21.51 5.96 -9.15
CA GLU A 614 -21.92 6.13 -7.75
C GLU A 614 -21.14 5.21 -6.78
N THR A 615 -20.81 3.99 -7.22
CA THR A 615 -19.94 3.07 -6.47
C THR A 615 -18.52 3.64 -6.36
N LEU A 616 -17.98 4.20 -7.44
CA LEU A 616 -16.66 4.84 -7.46
C LEU A 616 -16.63 6.07 -6.53
N ILE A 617 -17.67 6.91 -6.56
CA ILE A 617 -17.86 8.05 -5.63
C ILE A 617 -17.85 7.56 -4.18
N SER A 618 -18.56 6.47 -3.89
CA SER A 618 -18.65 5.88 -2.55
C SER A 618 -17.31 5.35 -2.05
N LYS A 619 -16.51 4.73 -2.93
CA LYS A 619 -15.13 4.32 -2.64
C LYS A 619 -14.26 5.53 -2.29
N TRP A 620 -14.29 6.60 -3.09
CA TRP A 620 -13.55 7.83 -2.80
C TRP A 620 -13.98 8.51 -1.48
N LEU A 621 -15.27 8.48 -1.14
CA LEU A 621 -15.80 9.00 0.13
C LEU A 621 -15.24 8.27 1.36
N ALA A 622 -14.75 7.04 1.23
CA ALA A 622 -14.16 6.31 2.34
C ALA A 622 -12.86 6.96 2.87
N LEU A 623 -12.13 7.74 2.05
CA LEU A 623 -10.95 8.52 2.49
C LEU A 623 -11.27 9.60 3.52
N GLU A 624 -12.52 10.03 3.61
CA GLU A 624 -12.98 11.08 4.53
C GLU A 624 -13.54 10.53 5.84
N LYS A 625 -13.61 9.20 6.00
CA LYS A 625 -14.15 8.55 7.22
C LYS A 625 -13.03 8.36 8.24
N GLY A 626 -13.29 8.60 9.52
CA GLY A 626 -12.32 8.38 10.62
C GLY A 626 -11.85 9.67 11.30
N ASP A 627 -11.22 9.53 12.47
CA ASP A 627 -10.85 10.63 13.35
C ASP A 627 -9.57 11.36 12.90
N HIS A 628 -8.72 10.71 12.09
CA HIS A 628 -7.48 11.28 11.54
C HIS A 628 -7.14 10.76 10.14
N GLU A 629 -6.15 11.37 9.45
CA GLU A 629 -5.91 11.12 8.01
C GLU A 629 -5.56 9.66 7.72
N LEU A 630 -4.68 9.05 8.52
CA LEU A 630 -4.26 7.66 8.34
C LEU A 630 -5.41 6.66 8.53
N GLN A 631 -6.36 6.93 9.45
CA GLN A 631 -7.54 6.09 9.62
C GLN A 631 -8.48 6.19 8.42
N GLY A 632 -8.59 7.39 7.82
CA GLY A 632 -9.27 7.57 6.53
C GLY A 632 -8.66 6.75 5.40
N PHE A 633 -7.34 6.62 5.38
CA PHE A 633 -6.69 5.72 4.43
C PHE A 633 -7.04 4.24 4.69
N GLN A 634 -7.10 3.79 5.94
CA GLN A 634 -7.47 2.42 6.29
C GLN A 634 -8.90 2.07 5.86
N HIS A 635 -9.85 2.99 6.08
CA HIS A 635 -11.22 2.82 5.60
C HIS A 635 -11.30 2.80 4.07
N PHE A 636 -10.49 3.61 3.41
CA PHE A 636 -10.39 3.62 1.96
C PHE A 636 -9.83 2.31 1.39
N GLU A 637 -8.75 1.81 1.96
CA GLU A 637 -8.12 0.55 1.55
C GLU A 637 -9.11 -0.62 1.63
N LEU A 638 -9.88 -0.70 2.72
CA LEU A 638 -10.96 -1.68 2.87
C LEU A 638 -12.06 -1.53 1.81
N ALA A 639 -12.46 -0.30 1.49
CA ALA A 639 -13.51 -0.03 0.52
C ALA A 639 -13.10 -0.36 -0.92
N ILE A 640 -11.83 -0.16 -1.28
CA ILE A 640 -11.32 -0.46 -2.62
C ILE A 640 -10.91 -1.92 -2.80
N GLY A 641 -10.54 -2.61 -1.70
CA GLY A 641 -10.10 -4.00 -1.66
C GLY A 641 -8.73 -4.26 -2.33
N SER A 642 -8.42 -3.60 -3.45
CA SER A 642 -7.13 -3.71 -4.15
C SER A 642 -6.73 -2.38 -4.79
N ALA A 643 -5.57 -1.84 -4.36
CA ALA A 643 -5.02 -0.60 -4.88
C ALA A 643 -4.80 -0.63 -6.40
N ARG A 644 -4.19 -1.70 -6.95
CA ARG A 644 -3.93 -1.80 -8.40
C ARG A 644 -5.22 -1.86 -9.23
N ARG A 645 -6.19 -2.67 -8.80
CA ARG A 645 -7.47 -2.79 -9.53
C ARG A 645 -8.22 -1.47 -9.52
N PHE A 646 -8.22 -0.79 -8.38
CA PHE A 646 -8.88 0.50 -8.22
C PHE A 646 -8.25 1.61 -9.06
N VAL A 647 -6.91 1.66 -9.17
CA VAL A 647 -6.24 2.61 -10.08
C VAL A 647 -6.70 2.40 -11.53
N GLY A 648 -6.80 1.15 -11.98
CA GLY A 648 -7.35 0.83 -13.30
C GLY A 648 -8.79 1.32 -13.48
N GLU A 649 -9.67 0.89 -12.58
CA GLU A 649 -11.10 1.27 -12.57
C GLU A 649 -11.30 2.80 -12.58
N ALA A 650 -10.57 3.53 -11.73
CA ALA A 650 -10.69 4.97 -11.62
C ALA A 650 -10.16 5.71 -12.87
N ASN A 651 -9.04 5.25 -13.44
CA ASN A 651 -8.46 5.86 -14.64
C ASN A 651 -9.32 5.64 -15.89
N ASP A 652 -9.93 4.46 -16.04
CA ASP A 652 -10.85 4.16 -17.14
C ASP A 652 -12.07 5.09 -17.10
N MET A 653 -12.63 5.28 -15.91
CA MET A 653 -13.82 6.11 -15.69
C MET A 653 -13.55 7.61 -15.74
N ALA A 654 -12.30 8.05 -15.51
CA ALA A 654 -11.93 9.47 -15.50
C ALA A 654 -12.16 10.20 -16.84
N SER A 655 -12.13 9.47 -17.96
CA SER A 655 -12.33 10.03 -19.31
C SER A 655 -13.80 10.17 -19.72
N LEU A 656 -14.70 9.47 -19.03
CA LEU A 656 -16.12 9.39 -19.41
C LEU A 656 -16.84 10.74 -19.39
N PRO A 657 -16.67 11.63 -18.39
CA PRO A 657 -17.35 12.93 -18.40
C PRO A 657 -16.97 13.77 -19.63
N GLN A 658 -15.69 13.79 -20.01
CA GLN A 658 -15.22 14.56 -21.17
C GLN A 658 -15.73 13.97 -22.49
N ARG A 659 -15.72 12.63 -22.62
CA ARG A 659 -16.27 11.95 -23.79
C ARG A 659 -17.77 12.23 -23.94
N PHE A 660 -18.54 12.16 -22.86
CA PHE A 660 -19.97 12.47 -22.84
C PHE A 660 -20.25 13.93 -23.23
N GLU A 661 -19.53 14.88 -22.65
CA GLU A 661 -19.69 16.31 -22.99
C GLU A 661 -19.38 16.60 -24.46
N ARG A 662 -18.36 15.94 -25.04
CA ARG A 662 -18.04 16.04 -26.47
C ARG A 662 -19.18 15.53 -27.33
N LEU A 663 -19.68 14.31 -27.05
CA LEU A 663 -20.78 13.71 -27.80
C LEU A 663 -22.02 14.60 -27.74
N LEU A 664 -22.41 15.04 -26.55
CA LEU A 664 -23.57 15.92 -26.35
C LEU A 664 -23.46 17.24 -27.14
N ARG A 665 -22.29 17.90 -27.10
CA ARG A 665 -22.05 19.16 -27.80
C ARG A 665 -22.16 19.00 -29.32
N GLU A 666 -21.55 17.95 -29.88
CA GLU A 666 -21.57 17.69 -31.33
C GLU A 666 -22.99 17.31 -31.80
N THR A 667 -23.72 16.49 -31.05
CA THR A 667 -25.12 16.15 -31.34
C THR A 667 -26.00 17.39 -31.35
N GLN A 668 -25.84 18.30 -30.37
CA GLN A 668 -26.59 19.56 -30.32
C GLN A 668 -26.24 20.48 -31.50
N ARG A 669 -24.95 20.60 -31.86
CA ARG A 669 -24.51 21.41 -33.01
C ARG A 669 -25.14 20.92 -34.31
N LEU A 670 -25.06 19.62 -34.58
CA LEU A 670 -25.60 19.03 -35.81
C LEU A 670 -27.13 19.10 -35.85
N ARG A 671 -27.79 18.90 -34.71
CA ARG A 671 -29.24 19.11 -34.61
C ARG A 671 -29.64 20.55 -34.97
N HIS A 672 -28.89 21.55 -34.50
CA HIS A 672 -29.11 22.94 -34.85
C HIS A 672 -28.93 23.18 -36.36
N LEU A 673 -27.83 22.68 -36.94
CA LEU A 673 -27.53 22.83 -38.37
C LEU A 673 -28.58 22.17 -39.27
N PHE A 674 -29.00 20.94 -38.96
CA PHE A 674 -30.00 20.22 -39.74
C PHE A 674 -31.44 20.73 -39.53
N SER A 675 -31.70 21.46 -38.44
CA SER A 675 -32.99 22.13 -38.23
C SER A 675 -33.15 23.42 -39.05
N ASP A 676 -32.07 23.93 -39.65
CA ASP A 676 -32.13 25.13 -40.47
C ASP A 676 -32.82 24.85 -41.82
N PRO A 677 -33.76 25.72 -42.25
CA PRO A 677 -34.48 25.55 -43.52
C PRO A 677 -33.57 25.37 -44.75
N ALA A 678 -32.37 25.96 -44.76
CA ALA A 678 -31.46 25.87 -45.89
C ALA A 678 -30.92 24.46 -46.15
N ILE A 679 -30.77 23.64 -45.09
CA ILE A 679 -30.40 22.22 -45.25
C ILE A 679 -31.66 21.36 -45.33
N ALA A 680 -32.66 21.62 -44.47
CA ALA A 680 -33.89 20.82 -44.42
C ALA A 680 -34.68 20.85 -45.73
N ARG A 681 -34.55 21.92 -46.52
CA ARG A 681 -35.14 22.08 -47.86
C ARG A 681 -34.06 22.43 -48.88
N SER A 682 -32.92 21.76 -48.81
CA SER A 682 -31.79 22.03 -49.70
C SER A 682 -32.18 21.91 -51.18
N VAL A 683 -31.65 22.81 -52.00
CA VAL A 683 -31.80 22.78 -53.46
C VAL A 683 -31.01 21.61 -54.09
N ASN A 684 -30.11 20.97 -53.32
CA ASN A 684 -29.36 19.81 -53.77
C ASN A 684 -30.12 18.50 -53.48
N PRO A 685 -30.59 17.76 -54.51
CA PRO A 685 -31.36 16.54 -54.30
C PRO A 685 -30.56 15.43 -53.59
N ASP A 686 -29.24 15.35 -53.76
CA ASP A 686 -28.40 14.36 -53.08
C ASP A 686 -28.37 14.57 -51.55
N ILE A 687 -28.30 15.83 -51.12
CA ILE A 687 -28.33 16.18 -49.69
C ILE A 687 -29.69 15.85 -49.09
N VAL A 688 -30.78 16.10 -49.81
CA VAL A 688 -32.15 15.77 -49.38
C VAL A 688 -32.32 14.26 -49.21
N THR A 689 -31.96 13.47 -50.22
CA THR A 689 -32.09 12.00 -50.16
C THR A 689 -31.24 11.40 -49.03
N ARG A 690 -30.02 11.90 -48.83
CA ARG A 690 -29.15 11.41 -47.74
C ARG A 690 -29.63 11.86 -46.35
N LEU A 691 -30.27 13.03 -46.24
CA LEU A 691 -30.88 13.50 -44.99
C LEU A 691 -32.13 12.67 -44.62
N GLU A 692 -32.95 12.32 -45.61
CA GLU A 692 -34.13 11.44 -45.41
C GLU A 692 -33.73 10.00 -45.04
N ALA A 693 -32.59 9.51 -45.55
CA ALA A 693 -32.06 8.19 -45.22
C ALA A 693 -31.39 8.10 -43.83
N MET A 694 -31.15 9.24 -43.16
CA MET A 694 -30.55 9.25 -41.82
C MET A 694 -31.54 8.75 -40.77
N GLN A 695 -31.09 7.78 -39.96
CA GLN A 695 -31.85 7.31 -38.80
C GLN A 695 -32.00 8.42 -37.75
N PRO A 696 -33.05 8.38 -36.90
CA PRO A 696 -33.20 9.33 -35.80
C PRO A 696 -32.00 9.26 -34.85
N VAL A 697 -31.70 10.38 -34.18
CA VAL A 697 -30.57 10.50 -33.24
C VAL A 697 -30.67 9.40 -32.17
N PRO A 698 -29.69 8.48 -32.07
CA PRO A 698 -29.68 7.48 -31.02
C PRO A 698 -29.60 8.11 -29.62
N PRO A 699 -30.13 7.45 -28.57
CA PRO A 699 -29.98 7.93 -27.20
C PRO A 699 -28.51 7.90 -26.75
N LEU A 700 -28.14 8.75 -25.78
CA LEU A 700 -26.76 8.88 -25.28
C LEU A 700 -26.26 7.59 -24.59
N SER A 701 -27.19 6.73 -24.16
CA SER A 701 -26.99 5.43 -23.54
C SER A 701 -26.46 4.36 -24.50
N GLN A 702 -26.40 4.67 -25.80
CA GLN A 702 -25.76 3.83 -26.83
C GLN A 702 -24.59 4.60 -27.47
N PRO A 703 -23.47 4.79 -26.75
CA PRO A 703 -22.39 5.67 -27.19
C PRO A 703 -21.74 5.24 -28.51
N GLU A 704 -21.70 3.94 -28.81
CA GLU A 704 -21.19 3.42 -30.08
C GLU A 704 -22.14 3.73 -31.25
N ALA A 705 -23.45 3.57 -31.05
CA ALA A 705 -24.46 3.90 -32.06
C ALA A 705 -24.54 5.42 -32.30
N LEU A 706 -24.43 6.21 -31.23
CA LEU A 706 -24.39 7.67 -31.31
C LEU A 706 -23.13 8.17 -32.02
N GLN A 707 -21.97 7.57 -31.75
CA GLN A 707 -20.72 7.89 -32.46
C GLN A 707 -20.85 7.59 -33.96
N ALA A 708 -21.38 6.42 -34.32
CA ALA A 708 -21.62 6.06 -35.73
C ALA A 708 -22.60 7.02 -36.43
N TRP A 709 -23.66 7.44 -35.72
CA TRP A 709 -24.60 8.45 -36.23
C TRP A 709 -23.92 9.80 -36.43
N LEU A 710 -23.11 10.25 -35.47
CA LEU A 710 -22.35 11.50 -35.57
C LEU A 710 -21.39 11.49 -36.76
N ASP A 711 -20.68 10.40 -36.98
CA ASP A 711 -19.76 10.26 -38.12
C ASP A 711 -20.51 10.36 -39.46
N GLY A 712 -21.68 9.72 -39.57
CA GLY A 712 -22.55 9.83 -40.75
C GLY A 712 -23.13 11.23 -40.95
N ALA A 713 -23.60 11.87 -39.88
CA ALA A 713 -24.10 13.24 -39.89
C ALA A 713 -23.02 14.27 -40.28
N LEU A 714 -21.79 14.11 -39.77
CA LEU A 714 -20.65 14.96 -40.13
C LEU A 714 -20.29 14.80 -41.61
N ALA A 715 -20.26 13.57 -42.12
CA ALA A 715 -19.98 13.31 -43.53
C ALA A 715 -21.03 13.93 -44.47
N LEU A 716 -22.30 13.89 -44.08
CA LEU A 716 -23.39 14.58 -44.79
C LEU A 716 -23.20 16.10 -44.76
N TYR A 717 -22.93 16.67 -43.59
CA TYR A 717 -22.73 18.11 -43.46
C TYR A 717 -21.51 18.62 -44.24
N GLN A 718 -20.41 17.86 -44.26
CA GLN A 718 -19.24 18.17 -45.07
C GLN A 718 -19.57 18.18 -46.57
N SER A 719 -20.41 17.25 -47.03
CA SER A 719 -20.89 17.21 -48.41
C SER A 719 -21.70 18.48 -48.75
N HIS A 720 -22.56 18.93 -47.83
CA HIS A 720 -23.29 20.20 -47.96
C HIS A 720 -22.33 21.41 -48.01
N GLN A 721 -21.34 21.49 -47.11
CA GLN A 721 -20.36 22.58 -47.08
C GLN A 721 -19.57 22.71 -48.38
N GLN A 722 -19.15 21.58 -48.96
CA GLN A 722 -18.42 21.56 -50.23
C GLN A 722 -19.29 22.04 -51.39
N TRP A 723 -20.50 21.51 -51.51
CA TRP A 723 -21.46 21.92 -52.53
C TRP A 723 -21.80 23.42 -52.41
N TYR A 724 -22.14 23.89 -51.21
CA TYR A 724 -22.52 25.28 -50.97
C TYR A 724 -21.37 26.24 -51.29
N ARG A 725 -20.14 25.89 -50.92
CA ARG A 725 -18.93 26.68 -51.24
C ARG A 725 -18.78 26.87 -52.76
N GLN A 726 -18.90 25.79 -53.54
CA GLN A 726 -18.79 25.85 -55.00
C GLN A 726 -19.87 26.76 -55.62
N ARG A 727 -21.13 26.60 -55.19
CA ARG A 727 -22.24 27.44 -55.67
C ARG A 727 -22.08 28.91 -55.29
N HIS A 728 -21.65 29.17 -54.06
CA HIS A 728 -21.42 30.54 -53.58
C HIS A 728 -20.29 31.22 -54.36
N GLU A 729 -19.17 30.54 -54.60
CA GLU A 729 -18.05 31.07 -55.40
C GLU A 729 -18.47 31.40 -56.83
N GLN A 730 -19.27 30.53 -57.46
CA GLN A 730 -19.81 30.76 -58.80
C GLN A 730 -20.72 32.01 -58.81
N TRP A 731 -21.71 32.07 -57.92
CA TRP A 731 -22.59 33.23 -57.80
C TRP A 731 -21.82 34.53 -57.51
N GLN A 732 -20.83 34.51 -56.61
CA GLN A 732 -20.04 35.68 -56.26
C GLN A 732 -19.21 36.18 -57.44
N SER A 733 -18.67 35.27 -58.26
CA SER A 733 -17.96 35.61 -59.50
C SER A 733 -18.89 36.32 -60.48
N ASP A 734 -20.09 35.79 -60.70
CA ASP A 734 -21.07 36.37 -61.63
C ASP A 734 -21.56 37.74 -61.14
N ALA A 735 -21.93 37.85 -59.87
CA ALA A 735 -22.35 39.11 -59.26
C ALA A 735 -21.24 40.18 -59.31
N SER A 736 -19.97 39.79 -59.21
CA SER A 736 -18.84 40.74 -59.26
C SER A 736 -18.58 41.31 -60.66
N ARG A 737 -19.08 40.68 -61.73
CA ARG A 737 -18.94 41.16 -63.12
C ARG A 737 -20.05 42.13 -63.55
N HIS A 738 -21.03 42.37 -62.69
CA HIS A 738 -22.20 43.19 -63.03
C HIS A 738 -21.84 44.67 -63.30
N PRO A 739 -22.45 45.34 -64.29
CA PRO A 739 -22.13 46.74 -64.66
C PRO A 739 -22.32 47.78 -63.54
N ILE A 740 -23.13 47.47 -62.53
CA ILE A 740 -23.40 48.35 -61.37
C ILE A 740 -22.12 48.83 -60.66
N TRP A 741 -21.04 48.03 -60.69
CA TRP A 741 -19.80 48.35 -59.98
C TRP A 741 -18.98 49.44 -60.69
N SER A 742 -19.13 49.59 -62.00
CA SER A 742 -18.44 50.57 -62.83
C SER A 742 -19.34 51.73 -63.29
N TYR A 743 -20.66 51.62 -63.12
CA TYR A 743 -21.61 52.65 -63.55
C TYR A 743 -21.35 54.00 -62.88
N ARG A 744 -21.51 55.06 -63.67
CA ARG A 744 -21.45 56.46 -63.24
C ARG A 744 -22.70 57.15 -63.74
N THR A 745 -23.48 57.71 -62.82
CA THR A 745 -24.65 58.51 -63.15
C THR A 745 -24.21 59.67 -64.05
N PRO A 746 -24.79 59.84 -65.26
CA PRO A 746 -24.41 60.91 -66.17
C PRO A 746 -24.49 62.29 -65.49
N GLY A 747 -23.46 63.12 -65.63
CA GLY A 747 -23.40 64.43 -64.96
C GLY A 747 -24.59 65.33 -65.30
N ILE A 748 -25.11 65.19 -66.52
CA ILE A 748 -26.26 65.94 -67.03
C ILE A 748 -27.58 65.59 -66.32
N ALA A 749 -27.68 64.41 -65.71
CA ALA A 749 -28.85 64.01 -64.91
C ALA A 749 -29.07 64.93 -63.70
N ARG A 750 -28.03 65.63 -63.25
CA ARG A 750 -28.05 66.58 -62.13
C ARG A 750 -28.49 67.99 -62.55
N SER A 751 -28.67 68.23 -63.85
CA SER A 751 -29.20 69.51 -64.34
C SER A 751 -30.62 69.71 -63.81
N ARG A 752 -30.88 70.90 -63.26
CA ARG A 752 -32.22 71.27 -62.77
C ARG A 752 -33.28 71.30 -63.88
N HIS A 753 -32.86 71.33 -65.14
CA HIS A 753 -33.75 71.47 -66.30
C HIS A 753 -34.21 70.13 -66.87
N VAL A 754 -33.44 69.05 -66.66
CA VAL A 754 -33.78 67.70 -67.16
C VAL A 754 -34.86 67.04 -66.28
N MET A 755 -34.94 67.41 -65.00
CA MET A 755 -35.94 66.94 -64.02
C MET A 755 -35.94 65.41 -63.77
N VAL A 756 -34.77 64.77 -63.84
CA VAL A 756 -34.60 63.32 -63.57
C VAL A 756 -33.91 63.02 -62.22
N ASP A 757 -33.82 64.01 -61.32
CA ASP A 757 -33.14 63.88 -60.02
C ASP A 757 -33.65 62.68 -59.18
N GLY A 758 -34.96 62.40 -59.22
CA GLY A 758 -35.55 61.25 -58.53
C GLY A 758 -35.05 59.91 -59.07
N LEU A 759 -34.94 59.76 -60.38
CA LEU A 759 -34.41 58.54 -61.03
C LEU A 759 -32.90 58.41 -60.80
N ALA A 760 -32.16 59.52 -60.87
CA ALA A 760 -30.73 59.53 -60.56
C ALA A 760 -30.46 59.10 -59.12
N ARG A 761 -31.24 59.60 -58.15
CA ARG A 761 -31.19 59.18 -56.74
C ARG A 761 -31.58 57.73 -56.53
N GLU A 762 -32.58 57.22 -57.25
CA GLU A 762 -32.96 55.80 -57.20
C GLU A 762 -31.79 54.90 -57.63
N VAL A 763 -31.14 55.23 -58.75
CA VAL A 763 -29.95 54.52 -59.25
C VAL A 763 -28.80 54.59 -58.24
N GLU A 764 -28.49 55.77 -57.69
CA GLU A 764 -27.43 55.93 -56.68
C GLU A 764 -27.73 55.14 -55.38
N THR A 765 -29.01 55.09 -54.97
CA THR A 765 -29.45 54.31 -53.81
C THR A 765 -29.29 52.82 -54.03
N LEU A 766 -29.65 52.32 -55.21
CA LEU A 766 -29.48 50.91 -55.59
C LEU A 766 -28.00 50.51 -55.66
N ILE A 767 -27.12 51.39 -56.16
CA ILE A 767 -25.66 51.18 -56.11
C ILE A 767 -25.16 51.09 -54.66
N ALA A 768 -25.62 51.97 -53.77
CA ALA A 768 -25.25 51.94 -52.36
C ALA A 768 -25.76 50.66 -51.67
N GLN A 769 -26.99 50.26 -51.94
CA GLN A 769 -27.59 49.03 -51.42
C GLN A 769 -26.82 47.79 -51.90
N ALA A 770 -26.49 47.71 -53.19
CA ALA A 770 -25.70 46.60 -53.74
C ALA A 770 -24.33 46.50 -53.07
N LYS A 771 -23.66 47.63 -52.78
CA LYS A 771 -22.39 47.63 -52.03
C LYS A 771 -22.52 47.05 -50.62
N THR A 772 -23.62 47.28 -49.93
CA THR A 772 -23.87 46.70 -48.59
C THR A 772 -24.20 45.22 -48.64
N GLN A 773 -24.91 44.78 -49.68
CA GLN A 773 -25.30 43.39 -49.89
C GLN A 773 -24.18 42.55 -50.53
N ARG A 774 -23.11 43.19 -51.00
CA ARG A 774 -21.95 42.52 -51.58
C ARG A 774 -21.30 41.61 -50.56
N CYS A 775 -21.15 40.33 -50.92
CA CYS A 775 -20.47 39.37 -50.07
C CYS A 775 -18.96 39.69 -49.99
N PRO A 776 -18.39 39.91 -48.78
CA PRO A 776 -16.95 40.15 -48.61
C PRO A 776 -16.11 38.87 -48.76
N GLY A 777 -16.75 37.70 -48.69
CA GLY A 777 -16.11 36.38 -48.73
C GLY A 777 -16.97 35.34 -48.01
N LEU A 778 -16.78 34.05 -48.32
CA LEU A 778 -17.53 32.97 -47.70
C LEU A 778 -17.28 32.92 -46.18
N ALA A 779 -18.33 33.05 -45.38
CA ALA A 779 -18.25 32.95 -43.92
C ALA A 779 -18.00 31.50 -43.46
N SER A 780 -17.46 31.32 -42.25
CA SER A 780 -17.31 29.99 -41.65
C SER A 780 -18.67 29.29 -41.58
N LEU A 781 -18.72 28.06 -42.09
CA LEU A 781 -19.89 27.19 -42.08
C LEU A 781 -19.83 26.22 -40.89
N GLU A 782 -19.10 26.51 -39.81
CA GLU A 782 -19.01 25.60 -38.66
C GLU A 782 -20.29 25.55 -37.82
N PHE A 783 -20.99 26.69 -37.69
CA PHE A 783 -22.18 26.84 -36.84
C PHE A 783 -23.42 27.40 -37.56
N GLN A 784 -23.30 27.68 -38.85
CA GLN A 784 -24.38 28.18 -39.70
C GLN A 784 -24.28 27.49 -41.07
N PRO A 785 -25.41 27.15 -41.70
CA PRO A 785 -25.40 26.39 -42.95
C PRO A 785 -25.13 27.23 -44.19
N ILE A 786 -25.40 28.54 -44.13
CA ILE A 786 -25.26 29.49 -45.24
C ILE A 786 -24.40 30.69 -44.84
N CYS A 787 -23.89 31.38 -45.86
CA CYS A 787 -23.12 32.60 -45.70
C CYS A 787 -24.00 33.78 -45.23
N ARG A 788 -23.38 34.72 -44.51
CA ARG A 788 -24.05 35.93 -44.01
C ARG A 788 -24.59 36.85 -45.11
N CYS A 789 -24.16 36.68 -46.36
CA CYS A 789 -24.71 37.40 -47.51
C CYS A 789 -26.14 36.97 -47.89
N GLY A 790 -26.69 35.94 -47.24
CA GLY A 790 -28.05 35.45 -47.50
C GLY A 790 -28.18 34.65 -48.80
N PHE A 791 -27.07 34.21 -49.39
CA PHE A 791 -27.11 33.29 -50.53
C PHE A 791 -27.56 31.91 -50.04
N ASP A 792 -28.61 31.34 -50.63
CA ASP A 792 -29.21 30.06 -50.18
C ASP A 792 -28.78 28.85 -51.02
N GLY A 793 -27.89 29.04 -51.99
CA GLY A 793 -27.47 28.01 -52.95
C GLY A 793 -28.08 28.16 -54.34
N ALA A 794 -29.12 29.01 -54.48
CA ALA A 794 -29.75 29.36 -55.74
C ALA A 794 -29.78 30.89 -55.97
N ASP A 795 -30.18 31.68 -54.97
CA ASP A 795 -30.36 33.13 -55.11
C ASP A 795 -29.82 33.89 -53.88
N SER A 796 -29.73 35.22 -54.00
CA SER A 796 -29.31 36.14 -52.93
C SER A 796 -30.12 37.43 -52.99
N PRO A 797 -30.33 38.12 -51.85
CA PRO A 797 -30.92 39.46 -51.83
C PRO A 797 -30.25 40.47 -52.77
N LEU A 798 -28.97 40.27 -53.11
CA LEU A 798 -28.25 41.11 -54.08
C LEU A 798 -28.83 40.99 -55.49
N SER A 799 -29.24 39.80 -55.93
CA SER A 799 -29.72 39.56 -57.30
C SER A 799 -30.91 40.44 -57.68
N GLU A 800 -31.84 40.65 -56.74
CA GLU A 800 -32.99 41.53 -56.96
C GLU A 800 -32.57 43.01 -57.04
N THR A 801 -31.61 43.44 -56.23
CA THR A 801 -31.05 44.80 -56.30
C THR A 801 -30.36 45.05 -57.64
N LEU A 802 -29.63 44.06 -58.18
CA LEU A 802 -29.00 44.14 -59.50
C LEU A 802 -30.05 44.30 -60.61
N ARG A 803 -31.11 43.48 -60.60
CA ARG A 803 -32.20 43.57 -61.58
C ARG A 803 -32.93 44.91 -61.55
N ARG A 804 -33.20 45.44 -60.35
CA ARG A 804 -33.82 46.76 -60.17
C ARG A 804 -32.93 47.88 -60.69
N PHE A 805 -31.62 47.76 -60.48
CA PHE A 805 -30.65 48.72 -60.99
C PHE A 805 -30.64 48.79 -62.51
N GLU A 806 -30.63 47.64 -63.21
CA GLU A 806 -30.69 47.61 -64.68
C GLU A 806 -31.93 48.34 -65.20
N THR A 807 -33.08 48.08 -64.60
CA THR A 807 -34.35 48.71 -64.96
C THR A 807 -34.34 50.23 -64.71
N ALA A 808 -33.79 50.67 -63.58
CA ALA A 808 -33.72 52.08 -63.21
C ALA A 808 -32.75 52.86 -64.11
N CYS A 809 -31.59 52.29 -64.45
CA CYS A 809 -30.62 52.89 -65.36
C CYS A 809 -31.20 53.08 -66.76
N GLN A 810 -31.88 52.06 -67.31
CA GLN A 810 -32.49 52.15 -68.63
C GLN A 810 -33.53 53.28 -68.70
N ARG A 811 -34.33 53.45 -67.64
CA ARG A 811 -35.32 54.54 -67.53
C ARG A 811 -34.64 55.91 -67.43
N LEU A 812 -33.57 56.03 -66.63
CA LEU A 812 -32.81 57.26 -66.49
C LEU A 812 -32.22 57.71 -67.83
N GLU A 813 -31.56 56.81 -68.54
CA GLU A 813 -30.95 57.12 -69.86
C GLU A 813 -32.00 57.52 -70.90
N THR A 814 -33.15 56.84 -70.90
CA THR A 814 -34.26 57.15 -71.82
C THR A 814 -34.81 58.56 -71.60
N GLU A 815 -35.10 58.95 -70.34
CA GLU A 815 -35.66 60.28 -70.05
C GLU A 815 -34.66 61.41 -70.33
N ILE A 816 -33.37 61.20 -70.05
CA ILE A 816 -32.31 62.16 -70.42
C ILE A 816 -32.27 62.33 -71.95
N GLY A 817 -32.26 61.23 -72.70
CA GLY A 817 -32.27 61.27 -74.17
C GLY A 817 -33.48 62.03 -74.73
N LEU A 818 -34.69 61.76 -74.21
CA LEU A 818 -35.92 62.44 -74.62
C LEU A 818 -35.89 63.96 -74.38
N PHE A 819 -35.27 64.42 -73.27
CA PHE A 819 -35.09 65.85 -73.02
C PHE A 819 -34.23 66.52 -74.10
N PHE A 820 -33.10 65.88 -74.43
CA PHE A 820 -32.15 66.42 -75.41
C PHE A 820 -32.61 66.23 -76.86
N GLN A 821 -33.59 65.38 -77.16
CA GLN A 821 -34.16 65.29 -78.51
C GLN A 821 -35.02 66.50 -78.91
N GLN A 822 -35.43 67.35 -77.97
CA GLN A 822 -36.28 68.50 -78.25
C GLN A 822 -35.53 69.57 -79.08
N ASP A 823 -36.13 70.01 -80.20
CA ASP A 823 -35.50 70.97 -81.13
C ASP A 823 -35.05 72.28 -80.46
N ARG A 824 -35.80 72.75 -79.45
CA ARG A 824 -35.46 73.96 -78.68
C ARG A 824 -34.22 73.76 -77.82
N VAL A 825 -34.07 72.59 -77.19
CA VAL A 825 -32.89 72.23 -76.40
C VAL A 825 -31.69 72.06 -77.32
N LYS A 826 -31.84 71.31 -78.42
CA LYS A 826 -30.78 71.10 -79.41
C LYS A 826 -30.29 72.41 -80.02
N SER A 827 -31.18 73.38 -80.25
CA SER A 827 -30.83 74.72 -80.72
C SER A 827 -30.03 75.52 -79.70
N LYS A 828 -30.38 75.43 -78.41
CA LYS A 828 -29.64 76.09 -77.32
C LYS A 828 -28.29 75.46 -77.03
N VAL A 829 -28.17 74.13 -77.18
CA VAL A 829 -26.88 73.43 -77.12
C VAL A 829 -26.02 73.79 -78.34
N ARG A 830 -26.60 73.95 -79.53
CA ARG A 830 -25.87 74.46 -80.71
C ARG A 830 -25.39 75.90 -80.50
N GLU A 831 -26.21 76.74 -79.87
CA GLU A 831 -25.84 78.11 -79.48
C GLU A 831 -24.70 78.12 -78.44
N TRP A 832 -24.76 77.23 -77.44
CA TRP A 832 -23.71 77.03 -76.43
C TRP A 832 -22.35 76.70 -77.06
N VAL A 833 -22.34 75.74 -78.01
CA VAL A 833 -21.12 75.35 -78.74
C VAL A 833 -20.65 76.47 -79.68
N ASN A 834 -21.55 77.12 -80.42
CA ASN A 834 -21.21 78.20 -81.36
C ASN A 834 -20.66 79.45 -80.66
N GLN A 835 -21.06 79.72 -79.42
CA GLN A 835 -20.53 80.83 -78.60
C GLN A 835 -19.14 80.53 -78.02
N GLY A 836 -18.56 79.35 -78.30
CA GLY A 836 -17.24 78.96 -77.82
C GLY A 836 -17.16 78.71 -76.32
N LEU A 837 -18.31 78.61 -75.64
CA LEU A 837 -18.40 78.39 -74.20
C LEU A 837 -17.95 76.98 -73.81
N GLU A 838 -18.11 76.00 -74.72
CA GLU A 838 -17.59 74.65 -74.58
C GLU A 838 -17.53 73.95 -75.95
N VAL A 839 -16.36 73.48 -76.37
CA VAL A 839 -16.15 72.77 -77.66
C VAL A 839 -15.47 71.43 -77.40
N THR A 840 -16.17 70.56 -76.67
CA THR A 840 -15.70 69.21 -76.36
C THR A 840 -16.23 68.20 -77.39
N THR A 841 -15.43 67.18 -77.71
CA THR A 841 -15.78 66.09 -78.65
C THR A 841 -17.15 65.43 -78.34
N PRO A 842 -17.56 65.24 -77.07
CA PRO A 842 -18.86 64.67 -76.72
C PRO A 842 -20.05 65.61 -77.01
N ALA A 843 -19.93 66.91 -76.73
CA ALA A 843 -20.99 67.89 -77.02
C ALA A 843 -21.23 68.02 -78.54
N LEU A 844 -20.15 67.94 -79.33
CA LEU A 844 -20.21 67.85 -80.79
C LEU A 844 -20.84 66.52 -81.27
N SER A 845 -20.51 65.41 -80.63
CA SER A 845 -21.07 64.08 -80.96
C SER A 845 -22.60 64.04 -80.80
N TYR A 846 -23.15 64.71 -79.79
CA TYR A 846 -24.60 64.89 -79.64
C TYR A 846 -25.22 65.74 -80.77
N LEU A 847 -24.58 66.85 -81.16
CA LEU A 847 -25.08 67.68 -82.26
C LEU A 847 -25.01 66.96 -83.63
N GLU A 848 -24.01 66.10 -83.81
CA GLU A 848 -23.83 65.18 -84.95
C GLU A 848 -24.77 63.96 -84.92
N GLY A 849 -25.48 63.73 -83.81
CA GLY A 849 -26.40 62.59 -83.63
C GLY A 849 -25.74 61.25 -83.32
N LYS A 850 -24.47 61.24 -82.90
CA LYS A 850 -23.71 60.05 -82.46
C LYS A 850 -23.94 59.72 -80.97
N SER A 851 -24.55 60.63 -80.21
CA SER A 851 -24.86 60.47 -78.79
C SER A 851 -26.24 61.06 -78.49
N ASP A 852 -26.98 60.44 -77.57
CA ASP A 852 -28.37 60.83 -77.26
C ASP A 852 -28.47 62.14 -76.43
N TYR A 853 -27.40 62.50 -75.73
CA TYR A 853 -27.29 63.71 -74.93
C TYR A 853 -25.83 64.20 -74.87
N PRO A 854 -25.58 65.50 -74.60
CA PRO A 854 -24.22 66.02 -74.47
C PRO A 854 -23.65 65.74 -73.07
N GLU A 855 -22.35 65.49 -73.00
CA GLU A 855 -21.60 65.63 -71.74
C GLU A 855 -21.12 67.07 -71.58
N VAL A 856 -21.31 67.63 -70.38
CA VAL A 856 -21.02 69.03 -70.05
C VAL A 856 -20.11 69.06 -68.82
N GLU A 857 -18.96 69.72 -68.92
CA GLU A 857 -17.97 69.85 -67.85
C GLU A 857 -18.44 70.85 -66.78
N ASN A 858 -18.99 72.00 -67.19
CA ASN A 858 -19.52 73.00 -66.26
C ASN A 858 -21.05 73.06 -66.27
N LEU A 859 -21.65 72.12 -65.54
CA LEU A 859 -23.11 72.01 -65.38
C LEU A 859 -23.76 73.29 -64.85
N SER A 860 -23.06 74.05 -63.99
CA SER A 860 -23.63 75.28 -63.41
C SER A 860 -23.77 76.40 -64.43
N LEU A 861 -22.77 76.57 -65.30
CA LEU A 861 -22.80 77.54 -66.39
C LEU A 861 -23.83 77.10 -67.45
N PHE A 862 -23.88 75.80 -67.74
CA PHE A 862 -24.86 75.22 -68.66
C PHE A 862 -26.30 75.39 -68.18
N ASP A 863 -26.57 75.17 -66.89
CA ASP A 863 -27.87 75.41 -66.28
C ASP A 863 -28.25 76.91 -66.24
N GLN A 864 -27.27 77.81 -66.26
CA GLN A 864 -27.51 79.24 -66.42
C GLN A 864 -27.86 79.60 -67.86
N HIS A 865 -27.20 78.99 -68.85
CA HIS A 865 -27.51 79.19 -70.28
C HIS A 865 -28.85 78.62 -70.70
N LEU A 866 -29.22 77.48 -70.11
CA LEU A 866 -30.56 76.91 -70.26
C LEU A 866 -31.62 77.69 -69.45
N SER A 867 -31.23 78.66 -68.62
CA SER A 867 -32.18 79.48 -67.86
C SER A 867 -33.04 80.33 -68.80
N GLY A 868 -34.36 80.30 -68.59
CA GLY A 868 -35.33 80.96 -69.48
C GLY A 868 -35.88 80.06 -70.58
N LEU A 869 -35.39 78.83 -70.72
CA LEU A 869 -36.07 77.80 -71.52
C LEU A 869 -37.35 77.35 -70.81
N GLU A 870 -38.49 77.84 -71.27
CA GLU A 870 -39.78 77.24 -70.96
C GLU A 870 -39.97 75.99 -71.81
N LEU A 871 -39.50 74.87 -71.26
CA LEU A 871 -39.72 73.55 -71.83
C LEU A 871 -40.97 72.98 -71.18
N VAL A 872 -41.99 72.79 -72.01
CA VAL A 872 -43.29 72.27 -71.62
C VAL A 872 -43.30 70.80 -72.04
N LYS A 873 -43.49 69.86 -71.11
CA LYS A 873 -43.74 68.45 -71.47
C LYS A 873 -45.22 68.35 -71.87
N PRO A 874 -45.57 68.16 -73.15
CA PRO A 874 -46.97 68.03 -73.53
C PRO A 874 -47.53 66.71 -72.99
N VAL A 875 -48.49 66.77 -72.08
CA VAL A 875 -49.27 65.61 -71.67
C VAL A 875 -50.45 65.47 -72.62
N ARG A 876 -50.49 64.37 -73.37
CA ARG A 876 -51.61 64.02 -74.24
C ARG A 876 -52.85 63.75 -73.38
N ALA A 877 -54.00 64.34 -73.75
CA ALA A 877 -55.24 64.20 -72.99
C ALA A 877 -55.69 62.73 -72.93
N GLU A 878 -55.34 61.94 -73.95
CA GLU A 878 -55.63 60.52 -74.03
C GLU A 878 -54.95 59.72 -72.91
N ALA A 879 -53.72 60.08 -72.54
CA ALA A 879 -52.97 59.39 -71.48
C ALA A 879 -53.54 59.66 -70.07
N LEU A 880 -54.12 60.85 -69.85
CA LEU A 880 -54.83 61.17 -68.60
C LEU A 880 -56.17 60.41 -68.53
N LEU A 881 -56.84 60.25 -69.66
CA LEU A 881 -58.11 59.54 -69.75
C LEU A 881 -57.95 58.03 -69.61
N GLU A 882 -56.92 57.40 -70.19
CA GLU A 882 -56.57 55.99 -69.91
C GLU A 882 -56.26 55.76 -68.43
N PHE A 883 -55.46 56.64 -67.82
CA PHE A 883 -55.12 56.54 -66.41
C PHE A 883 -56.34 56.58 -65.49
N LEU A 884 -57.30 57.46 -65.78
CA LEU A 884 -58.51 57.61 -64.98
C LEU A 884 -59.57 56.53 -65.28
N GLY A 885 -59.60 56.03 -66.52
CA GLY A 885 -60.67 55.16 -67.02
C GLY A 885 -60.57 53.69 -66.60
N GLU A 886 -59.40 53.19 -66.20
CA GLU A 886 -59.24 51.75 -65.90
C GLU A 886 -59.74 51.31 -64.52
N ARG A 887 -60.12 52.23 -63.61
CA ARG A 887 -60.40 51.90 -62.20
C ARG A 887 -61.49 52.75 -61.56
N VAL A 888 -62.21 52.18 -60.59
CA VAL A 888 -63.09 52.91 -59.67
C VAL A 888 -62.24 53.48 -58.54
N TRP A 889 -62.40 54.77 -58.25
CA TRP A 889 -61.53 55.47 -57.31
C TRP A 889 -62.23 55.90 -56.02
N GLU A 890 -61.58 55.64 -54.88
CA GLU A 890 -61.86 56.27 -53.58
C GLU A 890 -61.24 57.67 -53.53
N LYS A 891 -61.91 58.66 -52.91
CA LYS A 891 -61.50 60.09 -52.94
C LYS A 891 -60.02 60.35 -52.54
N PRO A 892 -59.47 59.78 -51.46
CA PRO A 892 -58.08 60.03 -51.10
C PRO A 892 -57.09 59.36 -52.07
N ASP A 893 -57.47 58.23 -52.67
CA ASP A 893 -56.61 57.50 -53.60
C ASP A 893 -56.60 58.13 -54.98
N LEU A 894 -57.73 58.69 -55.44
CA LEU A 894 -57.77 59.53 -56.65
C LEU A 894 -56.86 60.75 -56.50
N MET A 895 -56.96 61.44 -55.36
CA MET A 895 -56.14 62.62 -55.09
C MET A 895 -54.65 62.26 -55.06
N ARG A 896 -54.29 61.18 -54.36
CA ARG A 896 -52.90 60.69 -54.31
C ARG A 896 -52.41 60.22 -55.68
N ALA A 897 -53.25 59.58 -56.48
CA ALA A 897 -52.92 59.10 -57.81
C ALA A 897 -52.75 60.25 -58.81
N LEU A 898 -53.59 61.29 -58.73
CA LEU A 898 -53.43 62.52 -59.49
C LEU A 898 -52.19 63.29 -59.05
N GLU A 899 -51.93 63.42 -57.74
CA GLU A 899 -50.68 63.99 -57.21
C GLU A 899 -49.46 63.24 -57.74
N GLN A 900 -49.47 61.91 -57.69
CA GLN A 900 -48.38 61.08 -58.25
C GLN A 900 -48.25 61.23 -59.78
N PHE A 901 -49.36 61.35 -60.50
CA PHE A 901 -49.35 61.57 -61.95
C PHE A 901 -48.73 62.92 -62.29
N PHE A 902 -49.10 63.97 -61.55
CA PHE A 902 -48.57 65.33 -61.75
C PHE A 902 -47.13 65.48 -61.25
N ASP A 903 -46.75 64.84 -60.14
CA ASP A 903 -45.35 64.77 -59.68
C ASP A 903 -44.45 64.08 -60.72
N ARG A 904 -44.95 63.03 -61.38
CA ARG A 904 -44.23 62.37 -62.48
C ARG A 904 -44.16 63.21 -63.75
N ALA A 905 -45.14 64.09 -63.99
CA ALA A 905 -45.21 64.92 -65.19
C ALA A 905 -44.44 66.26 -65.08
N GLY A 906 -44.05 66.67 -63.87
CA GLY A 906 -43.19 67.83 -63.59
C GLY A 906 -43.95 69.11 -63.24
N SER A 907 -43.24 70.09 -62.66
CA SER A 907 -43.81 71.27 -61.97
C SER A 907 -44.40 72.38 -62.87
N ARG A 908 -44.50 72.18 -64.19
CA ARG A 908 -45.05 73.15 -65.14
C ARG A 908 -45.97 72.47 -66.16
N ILE A 909 -47.23 72.29 -65.79
CA ILE A 909 -48.26 71.68 -66.65
C ILE A 909 -49.31 72.72 -67.03
N THR A 910 -49.66 72.78 -68.32
CA THR A 910 -50.83 73.53 -68.81
C THR A 910 -51.77 72.59 -69.54
N VAL A 911 -53.00 72.46 -69.05
CA VAL A 911 -54.08 71.71 -69.71
C VAL A 911 -54.73 72.62 -70.75
N ARG A 912 -54.56 72.32 -72.04
CA ARG A 912 -55.29 73.02 -73.12
C ARG A 912 -56.50 72.20 -73.54
N ARG A 913 -57.70 72.78 -73.42
CA ARG A 913 -58.88 72.28 -74.14
C ARG A 913 -58.61 72.45 -75.63
N ALA A 914 -58.68 71.36 -76.40
CA ALA A 914 -58.70 71.45 -77.85
C ALA A 914 -59.96 72.22 -78.25
N GLY A 915 -59.79 73.47 -78.69
CA GLY A 915 -60.84 74.22 -79.35
C GLY A 915 -60.87 73.85 -80.83
N SER A 916 -62.06 73.57 -81.35
CA SER A 916 -62.66 74.51 -82.29
C SER A 916 -64.19 74.36 -82.38
N PRO A 917 -64.90 75.46 -82.70
CA PRO A 917 -66.34 75.58 -82.60
C PRO A 917 -67.02 75.30 -83.93
N SER A 918 -67.88 74.30 -84.01
CA SER A 918 -69.05 74.27 -84.91
C SER A 918 -69.72 72.91 -84.85
N SER A 919 -71.05 72.95 -84.86
CA SER A 919 -72.01 71.86 -84.99
C SER A 919 -72.53 71.30 -83.67
N GLU A 920 -73.80 71.63 -83.43
CA GLU A 920 -74.79 70.84 -82.73
C GLU A 920 -74.40 69.36 -82.67
N ASN A 921 -74.03 68.90 -81.47
CA ASN A 921 -74.33 67.55 -81.07
C ASN A 921 -74.31 67.53 -79.54
N GLN A 922 -75.46 67.16 -78.99
CA GLN A 922 -75.79 67.02 -77.58
C GLN A 922 -75.35 65.68 -76.90
N PRO A 923 -74.49 64.77 -77.45
CA PRO A 923 -74.32 63.45 -76.83
C PRO A 923 -73.47 63.48 -75.56
N LEU A 924 -72.41 64.29 -75.47
CA LEU A 924 -71.51 64.32 -74.30
C LEU A 924 -72.16 64.82 -72.99
N LYS A 925 -73.20 65.66 -73.08
CA LYS A 925 -74.02 66.03 -71.92
C LYS A 925 -75.05 64.95 -71.57
N ARG A 926 -75.60 64.26 -72.59
CA ARG A 926 -76.60 63.21 -72.43
C ARG A 926 -76.01 61.95 -71.77
N ASP A 927 -74.80 61.55 -72.18
CA ASP A 927 -74.10 60.38 -71.61
C ASP A 927 -73.66 60.65 -70.16
N LEU A 928 -73.21 61.87 -69.87
CA LEU A 928 -72.87 62.29 -68.51
C LEU A 928 -74.12 62.33 -67.60
N LEU A 929 -75.25 62.84 -68.12
CA LEU A 929 -76.53 62.84 -67.40
C LEU A 929 -77.01 61.40 -67.16
N ALA A 930 -76.95 60.52 -68.16
CA ALA A 930 -77.29 59.11 -68.03
C ALA A 930 -76.45 58.44 -66.94
N TRP A 931 -75.12 58.63 -66.96
CA TRP A 931 -74.22 58.08 -65.95
C TRP A 931 -74.53 58.63 -64.55
N CYS A 932 -74.77 59.93 -64.39
CA CYS A 932 -75.11 60.51 -63.08
C CYS A 932 -76.44 59.96 -62.53
N TYR A 933 -77.47 59.79 -63.38
CA TYR A 933 -78.74 59.20 -62.97
C TYR A 933 -78.60 57.71 -62.68
N GLU A 934 -77.84 56.96 -63.45
CA GLU A 934 -77.51 55.55 -63.19
C GLU A 934 -76.84 55.38 -61.83
N GLN A 935 -75.81 56.17 -61.52
CA GLN A 935 -75.11 56.07 -60.23
C GLN A 935 -75.99 56.53 -59.06
N ALA A 936 -76.76 57.61 -59.22
CA ALA A 936 -77.67 58.10 -58.20
C ALA A 936 -78.75 57.05 -57.88
N LEU A 937 -79.43 56.52 -58.91
CA LEU A 937 -80.48 55.50 -58.78
C LEU A 937 -79.94 54.13 -58.38
N GLY A 938 -78.70 53.79 -58.71
CA GLY A 938 -78.08 52.53 -58.30
C GLY A 938 -77.74 52.52 -56.81
N GLN A 939 -77.27 53.64 -56.27
CA GLN A 939 -76.68 53.70 -54.92
C GLN A 939 -77.50 54.51 -53.89
N GLY A 940 -78.58 55.18 -54.29
CA GLY A 940 -79.45 55.94 -53.38
C GLY A 940 -78.81 57.23 -52.88
N HIS A 941 -78.02 57.88 -53.74
CA HIS A 941 -77.34 59.15 -53.46
C HIS A 941 -78.08 60.33 -54.10
N PRO A 942 -78.11 61.51 -53.44
CA PRO A 942 -78.73 62.69 -54.04
C PRO A 942 -77.91 63.18 -55.24
N LEU A 943 -78.60 63.64 -56.28
CA LEU A 943 -77.94 64.32 -57.38
C LEU A 943 -77.26 65.61 -56.87
N PRO A 944 -76.07 65.95 -57.38
CA PRO A 944 -75.45 67.23 -57.10
C PRO A 944 -76.39 68.39 -57.47
N PRO A 945 -76.44 69.49 -56.69
CA PRO A 945 -77.35 70.63 -56.91
C PRO A 945 -77.00 71.48 -58.16
N ALA A 946 -76.12 70.98 -59.04
CA ALA A 946 -75.58 71.69 -60.18
C ALA A 946 -76.43 71.56 -61.46
N PHE A 947 -77.45 70.71 -61.47
CA PHE A 947 -78.28 70.47 -62.66
C PHE A 947 -79.45 71.45 -62.75
N SER A 948 -79.65 72.02 -63.94
CA SER A 948 -80.82 72.85 -64.21
C SER A 948 -82.10 72.02 -64.35
N ARG A 949 -83.28 72.63 -64.17
CA ARG A 949 -84.57 71.95 -64.36
C ARG A 949 -84.72 71.31 -65.75
N ALA A 950 -84.17 71.94 -66.79
CA ALA A 950 -84.20 71.39 -68.14
C ALA A 950 -83.31 70.13 -68.29
N GLU A 951 -82.17 70.09 -67.60
CA GLU A 951 -81.28 68.92 -67.59
C GLU A 951 -81.86 67.77 -66.74
N GLN A 952 -82.61 68.09 -65.68
CA GLN A 952 -83.33 67.10 -64.88
C GLN A 952 -84.48 66.43 -65.67
N ALA A 953 -85.20 67.19 -66.49
CA ALA A 953 -86.23 66.65 -67.39
C ALA A 953 -85.63 65.67 -68.41
N VAL A 954 -84.52 66.05 -69.05
CA VAL A 954 -83.79 65.15 -69.96
C VAL A 954 -83.25 63.92 -69.23
N GLY A 955 -82.75 64.08 -68.00
CA GLY A 955 -82.32 62.98 -67.15
C GLY A 955 -83.45 62.00 -66.82
N ALA A 956 -84.66 62.50 -66.56
CA ALA A 956 -85.84 61.68 -66.28
C ALA A 956 -86.21 60.75 -67.46
N GLU A 957 -86.08 61.22 -68.70
CA GLU A 957 -86.34 60.40 -69.90
C GLU A 957 -85.33 59.26 -70.08
N LEU A 958 -84.12 59.41 -69.54
CA LEU A 958 -83.02 58.45 -69.70
C LEU A 958 -83.06 57.29 -68.71
N ILE A 959 -83.92 57.36 -67.69
CA ILE A 959 -83.95 56.38 -66.61
C ILE A 959 -84.26 54.98 -67.16
N ASP A 960 -83.34 54.03 -66.93
CA ASP A 960 -83.55 52.61 -67.19
C ASP A 960 -83.96 51.89 -65.88
N PRO A 961 -84.95 50.96 -65.92
CA PRO A 961 -85.38 50.20 -64.75
C PRO A 961 -84.25 49.47 -64.01
N ARG A 962 -83.21 49.02 -64.72
CA ARG A 962 -82.07 48.29 -64.14
C ARG A 962 -81.20 49.15 -63.23
N TRP A 963 -81.26 50.47 -63.40
CA TRP A 963 -80.52 51.40 -62.57
C TRP A 963 -81.16 51.56 -61.19
N ILE A 964 -82.43 51.20 -61.02
CA ILE A 964 -83.20 51.52 -59.82
C ILE A 964 -82.93 50.46 -58.75
N GLY A 965 -82.07 50.79 -57.80
CA GLY A 965 -81.75 49.97 -56.64
C GLY A 965 -82.71 50.15 -55.47
N GLU A 966 -82.75 49.15 -54.58
CA GLU A 966 -83.58 49.18 -53.36
C GLU A 966 -83.26 50.38 -52.45
N ALA A 967 -82.00 50.80 -52.39
CA ALA A 967 -81.54 51.95 -51.61
C ALA A 967 -82.16 53.28 -52.09
N SER A 968 -82.38 53.43 -53.39
CA SER A 968 -82.95 54.63 -54.01
C SER A 968 -84.45 54.71 -53.78
N LEU A 969 -85.16 53.58 -53.80
CA LEU A 969 -86.59 53.52 -53.51
C LEU A 969 -86.92 53.95 -52.07
N ARG A 970 -86.03 53.65 -51.12
CA ARG A 970 -86.18 54.07 -49.72
C ARG A 970 -85.97 55.56 -49.50
N LYS A 971 -85.27 56.26 -50.40
CA LYS A 971 -84.87 57.67 -50.27
C LYS A 971 -85.33 58.55 -51.42
N LEU A 972 -86.30 58.09 -52.21
CA LEU A 972 -86.63 58.66 -53.52
C LEU A 972 -86.91 60.18 -53.48
N GLU A 973 -87.57 60.65 -52.42
CA GLU A 973 -87.90 62.06 -52.19
C GLU A 973 -86.68 62.92 -51.78
N ASP A 974 -85.68 62.31 -51.15
CA ASP A 974 -84.47 62.98 -50.65
C ASP A 974 -83.35 63.05 -51.71
N MET A 975 -83.52 62.40 -52.85
CA MET A 975 -82.49 62.25 -53.88
C MET A 975 -82.38 63.44 -54.85
N GLN A 976 -83.25 64.44 -54.75
CA GLN A 976 -83.22 65.66 -55.59
C GLN A 976 -83.27 65.38 -57.10
N LEU A 977 -83.97 64.32 -57.53
CA LEU A 977 -84.00 63.86 -58.92
C LEU A 977 -84.80 64.75 -59.90
N GLY A 978 -85.61 65.66 -59.36
CA GLY A 978 -86.65 66.38 -60.10
C GLY A 978 -87.98 65.61 -60.11
N GLU A 979 -89.11 66.31 -60.17
CA GLU A 979 -90.44 65.69 -60.08
C GLU A 979 -90.72 64.67 -61.19
N GLU A 980 -90.31 64.96 -62.43
CA GLU A 980 -90.54 64.07 -63.58
C GLU A 980 -89.79 62.74 -63.43
N ALA A 981 -88.58 62.75 -62.87
CA ALA A 981 -87.80 61.55 -62.61
C ALA A 981 -88.42 60.69 -61.49
N VAL A 982 -88.89 61.33 -60.43
CA VAL A 982 -89.60 60.63 -59.33
C VAL A 982 -90.88 59.99 -59.85
N GLN A 983 -91.67 60.71 -60.65
CA GLN A 983 -92.89 60.19 -61.26
C GLN A 983 -92.60 59.01 -62.20
N ARG A 984 -91.55 59.12 -63.03
CA ARG A 984 -91.11 58.04 -63.92
C ARG A 984 -90.74 56.76 -63.17
N VAL A 985 -90.07 56.89 -62.02
CA VAL A 985 -89.73 55.75 -61.16
C VAL A 985 -90.98 55.12 -60.53
N LEU A 986 -91.93 55.93 -60.07
CA LEU A 986 -93.20 55.44 -59.52
C LEU A 986 -94.05 54.72 -60.59
N ASP A 987 -94.10 55.24 -61.82
CA ASP A 987 -94.76 54.59 -62.96
C ASP A 987 -94.14 53.22 -63.24
N MET A 988 -92.82 53.10 -63.19
CA MET A 988 -92.13 51.82 -63.39
C MET A 988 -92.47 50.81 -62.30
N ILE A 989 -92.70 51.26 -61.06
CA ILE A 989 -93.17 50.39 -59.96
C ILE A 989 -94.60 49.93 -60.21
N LEU A 990 -95.52 50.86 -60.50
CA LEU A 990 -96.93 50.55 -60.78
C LEU A 990 -97.14 49.64 -61.99
N ASN A 991 -96.26 49.74 -62.99
CA ASN A 991 -96.28 48.87 -64.17
C ASN A 991 -95.52 47.54 -63.96
N GLY A 992 -95.01 47.27 -62.76
CA GLY A 992 -94.30 46.03 -62.42
C GLY A 992 -92.91 45.89 -63.05
N LEU A 993 -92.34 46.97 -63.60
CA LEU A 993 -90.99 47.02 -64.16
C LEU A 993 -89.91 47.10 -63.07
N VAL A 994 -90.26 47.63 -61.90
CA VAL A 994 -89.40 47.69 -60.71
C VAL A 994 -90.16 47.14 -59.51
N ARG A 995 -89.55 46.19 -58.77
CA ARG A 995 -90.19 45.59 -57.60
C ARG A 995 -90.02 46.50 -56.38
N ALA A 996 -91.14 46.89 -55.75
CA ALA A 996 -91.11 47.64 -54.50
C ALA A 996 -90.57 46.77 -53.33
N PRO A 997 -89.71 47.30 -52.46
CA PRO A 997 -89.20 46.57 -51.28
C PRO A 997 -90.30 46.21 -50.27
N GLU A 998 -90.10 45.14 -49.50
CA GLU A 998 -91.10 44.57 -48.58
C GLU A 998 -91.03 45.10 -47.13
N ASN A 999 -90.07 45.98 -46.79
CA ASN A 999 -89.77 46.37 -45.39
C ASN A 999 -90.11 47.84 -45.02
N THR A 1000 -90.44 48.07 -43.74
CA THR A 1000 -91.17 49.22 -43.15
C THR A 1000 -90.46 50.59 -43.04
N ARG A 1001 -89.45 50.91 -43.88
CA ARG A 1001 -88.83 52.25 -43.94
C ARG A 1001 -88.69 52.75 -45.37
N ASP A 1002 -89.82 52.79 -46.07
CA ASP A 1002 -89.90 53.27 -47.45
C ASP A 1002 -90.20 54.77 -47.50
N SER A 1003 -89.85 55.41 -48.64
CA SER A 1003 -90.35 56.75 -48.96
C SER A 1003 -91.88 56.72 -49.06
N ARG A 1004 -92.54 57.83 -48.70
CA ARG A 1004 -94.01 57.90 -48.66
C ARG A 1004 -94.64 57.56 -50.01
N ALA A 1005 -94.06 58.07 -51.10
CA ALA A 1005 -94.48 57.74 -52.46
C ALA A 1005 -94.38 56.24 -52.81
N VAL A 1006 -93.29 55.55 -52.45
CA VAL A 1006 -93.14 54.11 -52.74
C VAL A 1006 -94.06 53.26 -51.86
N ALA A 1007 -94.30 53.66 -50.60
CA ALA A 1007 -95.26 53.00 -49.72
C ALA A 1007 -96.70 53.10 -50.26
N ALA A 1008 -97.10 54.26 -50.78
CA ALA A 1008 -98.40 54.46 -51.40
C ALA A 1008 -98.55 53.66 -52.72
N ALA A 1009 -97.52 53.62 -53.57
CA ALA A 1009 -97.52 52.79 -54.79
C ALA A 1009 -97.67 51.29 -54.47
N ARG A 1010 -97.04 50.81 -53.39
CA ARG A 1010 -97.17 49.42 -52.92
C ARG A 1010 -98.59 49.08 -52.45
N GLU A 1011 -99.22 49.99 -51.69
CA GLU A 1011 -100.60 49.80 -51.23
C GLU A 1011 -101.59 49.75 -52.41
N LEU A 1012 -101.34 50.51 -53.49
CA LEU A 1012 -102.14 50.46 -54.73
C LEU A 1012 -101.94 49.15 -55.51
N LEU A 1013 -100.71 48.62 -55.57
CA LEU A 1013 -100.37 47.39 -56.31
C LEU A 1013 -100.88 46.10 -55.65
N ASN A 1014 -100.85 46.04 -54.32
CA ASN A 1014 -101.25 44.86 -53.57
C ASN A 1014 -102.04 45.28 -52.32
N PRO A 1015 -103.31 45.72 -52.48
CA PRO A 1015 -104.10 46.23 -51.38
C PRO A 1015 -104.34 45.12 -50.34
N GLN A 1016 -103.80 45.29 -49.15
CA GLN A 1016 -104.03 44.35 -48.05
C GLN A 1016 -105.22 44.83 -47.19
N PRO A 1017 -106.18 43.94 -46.87
CA PRO A 1017 -107.32 44.32 -46.04
C PRO A 1017 -106.81 44.75 -44.65
N PRO A 1018 -107.16 45.97 -44.16
CA PRO A 1018 -106.71 46.43 -42.85
C PRO A 1018 -107.36 45.61 -41.74
N GLY A 1019 -106.58 45.23 -40.74
CA GLY A 1019 -107.07 44.47 -39.58
C GLY A 1019 -107.78 45.34 -38.53
N GLU A 1020 -107.46 46.65 -38.49
CA GLU A 1020 -108.03 47.62 -37.55
C GLU A 1020 -108.37 48.96 -38.24
N VAL A 1021 -109.28 49.75 -37.65
CA VAL A 1021 -109.73 51.04 -38.20
C VAL A 1021 -108.58 52.04 -38.32
N ASP A 1022 -107.64 52.05 -37.36
CA ASP A 1022 -106.47 52.93 -37.40
C ASP A 1022 -105.52 52.57 -38.56
N GLN A 1023 -105.43 51.29 -38.93
CA GLN A 1023 -104.68 50.86 -40.10
C GLN A 1023 -105.35 51.29 -41.42
N LEU A 1024 -106.69 51.26 -41.47
CA LEU A 1024 -107.43 51.79 -42.62
C LEU A 1024 -107.21 53.30 -42.77
N ALA A 1025 -107.27 54.07 -41.67
CA ALA A 1025 -107.02 55.51 -41.68
C ALA A 1025 -105.60 55.85 -42.15
N ALA A 1026 -104.58 55.16 -41.63
CA ALA A 1026 -103.18 55.37 -42.03
C ALA A 1026 -102.92 54.99 -43.50
N LYS A 1027 -103.56 53.94 -44.01
CA LYS A 1027 -103.48 53.55 -45.43
C LYS A 1027 -104.14 54.57 -46.35
N ILE A 1028 -105.33 55.06 -45.97
CA ILE A 1028 -106.01 56.12 -46.71
C ILE A 1028 -105.17 57.39 -46.70
N GLU A 1029 -104.63 57.80 -45.55
CA GLU A 1029 -103.77 58.98 -45.44
C GLU A 1029 -102.51 58.87 -46.31
N CYS A 1030 -101.85 57.70 -46.32
CA CYS A 1030 -100.67 57.44 -47.14
C CYS A 1030 -100.96 57.55 -48.65
N VAL A 1031 -102.03 56.91 -49.12
CA VAL A 1031 -102.42 56.94 -50.55
C VAL A 1031 -102.97 58.31 -50.95
N TYR A 1032 -103.70 58.98 -50.05
CA TYR A 1032 -104.29 60.29 -50.32
C TYR A 1032 -103.25 61.42 -50.31
N ALA A 1033 -102.23 61.35 -49.46
CA ALA A 1033 -101.14 62.33 -49.44
C ALA A 1033 -100.38 62.39 -50.78
N GLU A 1034 -100.28 61.25 -51.47
CA GLU A 1034 -99.60 61.12 -52.76
C GLU A 1034 -100.56 61.07 -53.96
N HIS A 1035 -101.87 61.35 -53.74
CA HIS A 1035 -102.90 61.16 -54.78
C HIS A 1035 -102.61 61.97 -56.05
N GLU A 1036 -102.07 63.18 -55.94
CA GLU A 1036 -101.74 64.01 -57.11
C GLU A 1036 -100.67 63.39 -57.99
N ARG A 1037 -99.75 62.59 -57.44
CA ARG A 1037 -98.70 61.91 -58.21
C ARG A 1037 -99.20 60.65 -58.91
N PHE A 1038 -100.27 60.04 -58.41
CA PHE A 1038 -100.87 58.82 -58.98
C PHE A 1038 -102.09 59.08 -59.87
N MET A 1039 -102.64 60.29 -59.86
CA MET A 1039 -103.73 60.72 -60.75
C MET A 1039 -103.25 61.39 -62.04
N LYS A 1040 -101.98 61.79 -62.09
CA LYS A 1040 -101.29 62.32 -63.28
C LYS A 1040 -100.72 61.18 -64.09
#